data_AF-A0A928RS77-F1
#
_entry.id   AF-A0A928RS77-F1
#
_cell.length_a   1.000
_cell.length_b   1.000
_cell.length_c   1.000
_cell.angle_alpha   90.00
_cell.angle_beta   90.00
_cell.angle_gamma   90.00
#
_symmetry.space_group_name_H-M   'P 1'
#
loop_
_entity.id
_entity.type
_entity.pdbx_description
1 polymer ?
#
loop_
_entity_poly.entity_id
_entity_poly.type
_entity_poly.pdbx_seq_one_letter_code
_entity_poly.pdbx_strand_id
1 'polypeptide(L)'
;MTDSKKKWLTLAASFAMAATLCAGLSLEAERTSAELPDTVTETETTITKVHLRNSRLLFFLDGVDYSEAGPTTAAAASWDDCNTADSILVYTSETDCVTLREAFPETSAKWDKNVYYNIWTETNSVSYQLDGDVYDATNVTKVVIPAGTQFPSFNYTNGEGTTVYTIEDTHVLTNNATTAKESMDWSISVEVEPTETEVSVTMYGFNNNRLGIQLSQSDYDTANQGFEYTAIASLNTLSNITYNGVALSEASSPLEGNIDAYLNMWTHPNTFYFPMEAPVSGDTIVIPKGTQFPSSAFIADGTPNYYVTTEDATFKFDGTNWGKVIVFKETEVSVSIYDYANNSIGLQLSESDYDTPNQAFKPVVIAALNTLSSITYNDVALKDCLGTANDGQMLLQMWTRPNTIYFPMAEPKAEDTIVIPAGTQFPSSAFIANGTETCYVATETVTYKFDGANWGKVIDFEETEVSVTMYGYNNGRLGIQLSQSDYDTPNQGFEYSEISALNTMSNITYNGVALNESAPAKEGEIDGYLQMWTHPNTFYFAIAESAEGDKIVIPAGTQFPSSAFIANGTETCYVTTEEAIFVYVNGVWDAYAESSATVVDATGASTVVAYNTENRAEKLAEIKAMLPADAEEGYEYVWAEALPDVLPLDSTPTFTIVKSAIEYTVTFVADGETVGTDTYTVEDKEITVPEVPAKDGYTAVWESYELTTGEVTVNAVYTKIPDEPTPENPDKPTPEEESTGCGSVIGGVSAAVAMLGAAVVVLKKKKED
;
A
#
# COMPACT_ATOMS: atom_id res chain seq x y z
N MET A 1 20.77 -22.21 -9.59
CA MET A 1 20.40 -23.63 -9.50
C MET A 1 21.47 -24.48 -10.15
N THR A 2 21.75 -25.68 -9.63
CA THR A 2 22.73 -26.62 -10.19
C THR A 2 22.15 -27.49 -11.30
N ASP A 3 22.99 -27.93 -12.24
CA ASP A 3 22.59 -28.64 -13.45
C ASP A 3 21.87 -29.97 -13.18
N SER A 4 22.20 -30.62 -12.05
CA SER A 4 21.48 -31.80 -11.54
C SER A 4 19.99 -31.54 -11.32
N LYS A 5 19.59 -30.37 -10.80
CA LYS A 5 18.17 -30.05 -10.60
C LYS A 5 17.42 -29.84 -11.91
N LYS A 6 18.09 -29.39 -12.99
CA LYS A 6 17.49 -29.37 -14.33
C LYS A 6 17.24 -30.79 -14.86
N LYS A 7 18.22 -31.70 -14.73
CA LYS A 7 18.08 -33.09 -15.17
C LYS A 7 16.93 -33.81 -14.46
N TRP A 8 16.77 -33.61 -13.15
CA TRP A 8 15.64 -34.17 -12.39
C TRP A 8 14.28 -33.58 -12.83
N LEU A 9 14.17 -32.26 -13.08
CA LEU A 9 12.93 -31.69 -13.63
C LEU A 9 12.58 -32.25 -15.02
N THR A 10 13.57 -32.44 -15.90
CA THR A 10 13.33 -33.03 -17.22
C THR A 10 12.90 -34.50 -17.10
N LEU A 11 13.52 -35.28 -16.22
CA LEU A 11 13.17 -36.69 -16.04
C LEU A 11 11.76 -36.86 -15.44
N ALA A 12 11.40 -36.04 -14.44
CA ALA A 12 10.07 -36.04 -13.83
C ALA A 12 8.99 -35.62 -14.83
N ALA A 13 9.24 -34.60 -15.65
CA ALA A 13 8.33 -34.19 -16.72
C ALA A 13 8.12 -35.30 -17.76
N SER A 14 9.17 -36.04 -18.13
CA SER A 14 9.05 -37.20 -19.02
C SER A 14 8.27 -38.36 -18.40
N PHE A 15 8.44 -38.63 -17.11
CA PHE A 15 7.66 -39.68 -16.41
C PHE A 15 6.18 -39.32 -16.29
N ALA A 16 5.85 -38.08 -15.91
CA ALA A 16 4.47 -37.61 -15.86
C ALA A 16 3.81 -37.66 -17.25
N MET A 17 4.50 -37.19 -18.29
CA MET A 17 3.97 -37.20 -19.67
C MET A 17 3.81 -38.62 -20.22
N ALA A 18 4.65 -39.59 -19.82
CA ALA A 18 4.47 -41.01 -20.16
C ALA A 18 3.27 -41.63 -19.42
N ALA A 19 3.11 -41.37 -18.12
CA ALA A 19 1.98 -41.86 -17.33
C ALA A 19 0.64 -41.33 -17.87
N THR A 20 0.55 -40.04 -18.22
CA THR A 20 -0.64 -39.45 -18.84
C THR A 20 -0.89 -39.98 -20.25
N LEU A 21 0.13 -40.37 -21.03
CA LEU A 21 -0.09 -41.04 -22.31
C LEU A 21 -0.63 -42.47 -22.15
N CYS A 22 -0.23 -43.19 -21.11
CA CYS A 22 -0.69 -44.57 -20.88
C CYS A 22 -2.09 -44.61 -20.25
N ALA A 23 -2.40 -43.74 -19.29
CA ALA A 23 -3.74 -43.63 -18.69
C ALA A 23 -4.74 -42.85 -19.56
N GLY A 24 -4.26 -42.02 -20.49
CA GLY A 24 -5.09 -41.29 -21.46
C GLY A 24 -5.54 -42.12 -22.66
N LEU A 25 -5.04 -43.36 -22.80
CA LEU A 25 -5.53 -44.35 -23.74
C LEU A 25 -6.57 -45.24 -23.06
N SER A 26 -7.81 -44.74 -22.98
CA SER A 26 -8.95 -45.65 -23.09
C SER A 26 -8.72 -46.50 -24.33
N LEU A 27 -8.75 -47.83 -24.21
CA LEU A 27 -8.52 -48.72 -25.36
C LEU A 27 -9.77 -48.88 -26.24
N GLU A 28 -10.64 -47.85 -26.24
CA GLU A 28 -11.58 -47.52 -27.31
C GLU A 28 -10.83 -47.17 -28.60
N ALA A 29 -10.16 -48.19 -29.15
CA ALA A 29 -9.60 -48.14 -30.48
C ALA A 29 -10.76 -48.08 -31.47
N GLU A 30 -11.11 -46.86 -31.92
CA GLU A 30 -11.84 -46.61 -33.18
C GLU A 30 -10.98 -47.05 -34.38
N ARG A 31 -10.56 -48.31 -34.39
CA ARG A 31 -10.06 -49.01 -35.57
C ARG A 31 -11.28 -49.44 -36.35
N THR A 32 -11.36 -48.99 -37.60
CA THR A 32 -12.39 -49.43 -38.53
C THR A 32 -12.31 -50.94 -38.71
N SER A 33 -13.18 -51.68 -38.01
CA SER A 33 -13.54 -53.03 -38.39
C SER A 33 -13.97 -53.01 -39.86
N ALA A 34 -13.67 -54.07 -40.60
CA ALA A 34 -14.42 -54.30 -41.82
C ALA A 34 -15.90 -54.40 -41.42
N GLU A 35 -16.78 -53.64 -42.08
CA GLU A 35 -18.22 -53.81 -41.88
C GLU A 35 -18.58 -55.23 -42.35
N LEU A 36 -18.89 -56.10 -41.38
CA LEU A 36 -19.38 -57.44 -41.66
C LEU A 36 -20.62 -57.32 -42.57
N PRO A 37 -20.70 -58.06 -43.69
CA PRO A 37 -21.83 -57.92 -44.60
C PRO A 37 -23.14 -58.27 -43.89
N ASP A 38 -24.23 -57.53 -44.21
CA ASP A 38 -25.57 -57.59 -43.58
C ASP A 38 -26.18 -59.00 -43.36
N THR A 39 -25.59 -60.03 -43.98
CA THR A 39 -25.96 -61.44 -43.86
C THR A 39 -25.29 -62.19 -42.70
N VAL A 40 -24.35 -61.57 -41.97
CA VAL A 40 -23.62 -62.18 -40.85
C VAL A 40 -24.44 -62.14 -39.56
N THR A 41 -24.19 -63.10 -38.67
CA THR A 41 -24.77 -63.21 -37.34
C THR A 41 -23.65 -63.27 -36.31
N GLU A 42 -23.51 -62.24 -35.47
CA GLU A 42 -22.58 -62.30 -34.34
C GLU A 42 -23.12 -63.18 -33.20
N THR A 43 -22.24 -63.73 -32.38
CA THR A 43 -22.58 -64.61 -31.25
C THR A 43 -21.49 -64.50 -30.18
N GLU A 44 -21.87 -64.24 -28.94
CA GLU A 44 -20.92 -64.09 -27.83
C GLU A 44 -20.12 -65.39 -27.57
N THR A 45 -18.82 -65.25 -27.28
CA THR A 45 -17.95 -66.34 -26.80
C THR A 45 -16.89 -65.81 -25.85
N THR A 46 -16.21 -66.71 -25.14
CA THR A 46 -15.12 -66.38 -24.21
C THR A 46 -13.89 -67.23 -24.49
N ILE A 47 -12.70 -66.68 -24.22
CA ILE A 47 -11.43 -67.39 -24.34
C ILE A 47 -11.26 -68.31 -23.13
N THR A 48 -11.51 -69.61 -23.33
CA THR A 48 -11.34 -70.61 -22.27
C THR A 48 -9.87 -70.87 -21.93
N LYS A 49 -8.98 -70.73 -22.93
CA LYS A 49 -7.57 -71.12 -22.85
C LYS A 49 -6.78 -70.59 -24.07
N VAL A 50 -5.49 -70.33 -23.87
CA VAL A 50 -4.53 -70.00 -24.94
C VAL A 50 -3.23 -70.78 -24.74
N HIS A 51 -2.57 -71.14 -25.85
CA HIS A 51 -1.25 -71.77 -25.90
C HIS A 51 -0.33 -71.04 -26.87
N LEU A 52 0.96 -70.93 -26.54
CA LEU A 52 2.02 -70.62 -27.52
C LEU A 52 2.97 -71.83 -27.63
N ARG A 53 3.10 -72.40 -28.84
CA ARG A 53 3.83 -73.64 -29.11
C ARG A 53 4.35 -73.68 -30.56
N ASN A 54 5.64 -73.99 -30.76
CA ASN A 54 6.28 -74.01 -32.08
C ASN A 54 5.99 -72.74 -32.92
N SER A 55 6.06 -71.58 -32.26
CA SER A 55 5.69 -70.26 -32.81
C SER A 55 4.27 -70.20 -33.39
N ARG A 56 3.35 -71.02 -32.86
CA ARG A 56 1.92 -70.93 -33.09
C ARG A 56 1.17 -70.52 -31.84
N LEU A 57 0.33 -69.51 -31.98
CA LEU A 57 -0.60 -69.06 -30.95
C LEU A 57 -1.94 -69.75 -31.19
N LEU A 58 -2.42 -70.53 -30.22
CA LEU A 58 -3.69 -71.26 -30.28
C LEU A 58 -4.70 -70.65 -29.30
N PHE A 59 -5.91 -70.42 -29.77
CA PHE A 59 -7.05 -69.95 -28.97
C PHE A 59 -8.11 -71.05 -28.89
N PHE A 60 -8.61 -71.31 -27.68
CA PHE A 60 -9.70 -72.25 -27.41
C PHE A 60 -10.90 -71.45 -26.90
N LEU A 61 -12.01 -71.49 -27.62
CA LEU A 61 -13.20 -70.66 -27.37
C LEU A 61 -14.39 -71.53 -26.95
N ASP A 62 -15.29 -71.04 -26.09
CA ASP A 62 -16.47 -71.82 -25.69
C ASP A 62 -17.62 -71.68 -26.70
N GLY A 63 -18.47 -72.72 -26.81
CA GLY A 63 -19.67 -72.70 -27.65
C GLY A 63 -19.46 -72.65 -29.17
N VAL A 64 -18.21 -72.67 -29.67
CA VAL A 64 -17.90 -72.54 -31.10
C VAL A 64 -18.02 -73.85 -31.90
N ASP A 65 -18.25 -73.73 -33.21
CA ASP A 65 -18.37 -74.85 -34.17
C ASP A 65 -17.02 -75.50 -34.56
N TYR A 66 -15.90 -75.08 -33.96
CA TYR A 66 -14.56 -75.50 -34.37
C TYR A 66 -14.34 -77.02 -34.20
N SER A 67 -15.06 -77.67 -33.30
CA SER A 67 -15.05 -79.14 -33.16
C SER A 67 -15.58 -79.90 -34.38
N GLU A 68 -16.31 -79.26 -35.31
CA GLU A 68 -16.75 -79.86 -36.58
C GLU A 68 -15.62 -79.95 -37.62
N ALA A 69 -14.57 -79.14 -37.47
CA ALA A 69 -13.40 -79.17 -38.34
C ALA A 69 -12.56 -80.45 -38.13
N GLY A 70 -12.08 -81.05 -39.22
CA GLY A 70 -11.14 -82.16 -39.16
C GLY A 70 -9.82 -81.78 -38.45
N PRO A 71 -9.06 -82.75 -37.90
CA PRO A 71 -7.81 -82.45 -37.24
C PRO A 71 -6.80 -81.84 -38.20
N THR A 72 -6.23 -80.68 -37.83
CA THR A 72 -5.32 -79.87 -38.67
C THR A 72 -5.95 -79.45 -40.01
N THR A 73 -7.20 -78.97 -39.97
CA THR A 73 -7.86 -78.37 -41.13
C THR A 73 -7.33 -76.95 -41.35
N ALA A 74 -6.72 -76.69 -42.52
CA ALA A 74 -6.35 -75.34 -42.92
C ALA A 74 -7.61 -74.48 -43.05
N ALA A 75 -7.60 -73.28 -42.47
CA ALA A 75 -8.77 -72.41 -42.51
C ALA A 75 -8.86 -71.68 -43.86
N ALA A 76 -10.08 -71.46 -44.35
CA ALA A 76 -10.32 -70.87 -45.67
C ALA A 76 -10.21 -69.33 -45.68
N ALA A 77 -10.43 -68.69 -46.83
CA ALA A 77 -10.03 -67.30 -47.07
C ALA A 77 -10.88 -66.20 -46.36
N SER A 78 -11.91 -66.56 -45.60
CA SER A 78 -12.90 -65.62 -45.01
C SER A 78 -12.55 -65.10 -43.59
N TRP A 79 -11.25 -64.96 -43.25
CA TRP A 79 -10.83 -64.30 -41.98
C TRP A 79 -10.46 -62.83 -42.18
N ASP A 80 -10.15 -62.38 -43.39
CA ASP A 80 -10.02 -60.94 -43.67
C ASP A 80 -11.34 -60.18 -43.45
N ASP A 81 -12.47 -60.90 -43.36
CA ASP A 81 -13.79 -60.36 -43.00
C ASP A 81 -13.93 -60.08 -41.49
N CYS A 82 -13.01 -60.55 -40.64
CA CYS A 82 -13.09 -60.42 -39.18
C CYS A 82 -11.88 -59.68 -38.60
N ASN A 83 -12.09 -58.91 -37.54
CA ASN A 83 -11.03 -58.08 -36.94
C ASN A 83 -9.91 -58.85 -36.19
N THR A 84 -9.96 -60.19 -36.13
CA THR A 84 -9.16 -61.04 -35.23
C THR A 84 -7.66 -60.76 -35.25
N ALA A 85 -7.10 -60.56 -36.46
CA ALA A 85 -5.67 -60.36 -36.64
C ALA A 85 -5.23 -58.93 -36.30
N ASP A 86 -6.13 -57.95 -36.30
CA ASP A 86 -5.84 -56.53 -36.14
C ASP A 86 -6.21 -55.97 -34.74
N SER A 87 -7.07 -56.70 -34.01
CA SER A 87 -7.46 -56.43 -32.62
C SER A 87 -6.55 -57.09 -31.59
N ILE A 88 -6.09 -58.32 -31.83
CA ILE A 88 -5.26 -59.06 -30.86
C ILE A 88 -3.84 -58.48 -30.85
N LEU A 89 -3.32 -58.18 -29.66
CA LEU A 89 -1.99 -57.61 -29.45
C LEU A 89 -1.02 -58.64 -28.85
N VAL A 90 0.18 -58.71 -29.43
CA VAL A 90 1.27 -59.63 -29.04
C VAL A 90 2.43 -58.79 -28.49
N TYR A 91 2.77 -58.97 -27.22
CA TYR A 91 3.81 -58.20 -26.52
C TYR A 91 5.10 -59.02 -26.34
N THR A 92 6.24 -58.36 -26.49
CA THR A 92 7.58 -58.92 -26.18
C THR A 92 8.29 -58.22 -25.00
N SER A 93 7.72 -57.13 -24.50
CA SER A 93 8.08 -56.49 -23.23
C SER A 93 6.82 -55.98 -22.53
N GLU A 94 6.92 -55.12 -21.51
CA GLU A 94 5.74 -54.45 -20.93
C GLU A 94 5.12 -53.44 -21.91
N THR A 95 5.96 -52.79 -22.73
CA THR A 95 5.60 -51.68 -23.64
C THR A 95 5.60 -52.05 -25.12
N ASP A 96 6.41 -53.02 -25.53
CA ASP A 96 6.63 -53.33 -26.95
C ASP A 96 5.63 -54.39 -27.43
N CYS A 97 4.67 -53.97 -28.27
CA CYS A 97 3.67 -54.84 -28.88
C CYS A 97 3.46 -54.57 -30.37
N VAL A 98 2.88 -55.57 -31.02
CA VAL A 98 2.38 -55.51 -32.41
C VAL A 98 1.00 -56.18 -32.49
N THR A 99 0.26 -55.95 -33.56
CA THR A 99 -0.94 -56.77 -33.85
C THR A 99 -0.57 -58.20 -34.21
N LEU A 100 -1.52 -59.13 -34.05
CA LEU A 100 -1.35 -60.52 -34.48
C LEU A 100 -1.05 -60.62 -35.99
N ARG A 101 -1.58 -59.72 -36.83
CA ARG A 101 -1.29 -59.63 -38.27
C ARG A 101 0.16 -59.23 -38.55
N GLU A 102 0.71 -58.28 -37.78
CA GLU A 102 2.12 -57.84 -37.85
C GLU A 102 3.08 -58.90 -37.28
N ALA A 103 2.61 -59.80 -36.41
CA ALA A 103 3.39 -60.91 -35.87
C ALA A 103 3.55 -62.12 -36.83
N PHE A 104 2.99 -62.06 -38.04
CA PHE A 104 3.10 -63.13 -39.06
C PHE A 104 4.43 -63.06 -39.85
N PRO A 105 4.97 -64.21 -40.33
CA PRO A 105 6.27 -64.23 -41.01
C PRO A 105 6.24 -63.56 -42.40
N GLU A 106 7.17 -62.64 -42.65
CA GLU A 106 7.26 -61.82 -43.88
C GLU A 106 7.25 -62.64 -45.18
N THR A 107 7.75 -63.88 -45.14
CA THR A 107 7.84 -64.77 -46.31
C THR A 107 6.50 -65.41 -46.70
N SER A 108 5.47 -65.30 -45.85
CA SER A 108 4.15 -65.88 -46.11
C SER A 108 3.29 -64.95 -46.99
N ALA A 109 3.42 -65.10 -48.31
CA ALA A 109 2.74 -64.28 -49.33
C ALA A 109 1.18 -64.36 -49.34
N LYS A 110 0.59 -65.02 -48.35
CA LYS A 110 -0.81 -64.98 -47.93
C LYS A 110 -0.94 -65.49 -46.50
N TRP A 111 -1.79 -64.86 -45.69
CA TRP A 111 -2.16 -65.33 -44.34
C TRP A 111 -3.04 -66.61 -44.39
N ASP A 112 -3.75 -66.87 -45.49
CA ASP A 112 -4.69 -68.00 -45.67
C ASP A 112 -4.05 -69.41 -45.61
N LYS A 113 -2.73 -69.48 -45.38
CA LYS A 113 -1.95 -70.71 -45.17
C LYS A 113 -1.36 -70.83 -43.78
N ASN A 114 -1.54 -69.82 -42.94
CA ASN A 114 -0.96 -69.77 -41.59
C ASN A 114 -1.97 -70.25 -40.53
N VAL A 115 -3.27 -70.08 -40.79
CA VAL A 115 -4.37 -70.38 -39.85
C VAL A 115 -4.88 -71.82 -39.99
N TYR A 116 -4.99 -72.55 -38.89
CA TYR A 116 -5.49 -73.94 -38.86
C TYR A 116 -6.41 -74.19 -37.67
N TYR A 117 -7.55 -74.84 -37.94
CA TYR A 117 -8.43 -75.43 -36.93
C TYR A 117 -7.89 -76.78 -36.44
N ASN A 118 -8.07 -77.06 -35.14
CA ASN A 118 -7.80 -78.35 -34.50
C ASN A 118 -6.40 -78.91 -34.78
N ILE A 119 -5.38 -78.04 -34.82
CA ILE A 119 -4.00 -78.42 -35.13
C ILE A 119 -3.47 -79.39 -34.07
N TRP A 120 -2.64 -80.36 -34.48
CA TRP A 120 -2.06 -81.38 -33.58
C TRP A 120 -3.08 -82.16 -32.71
N THR A 121 -4.35 -82.21 -33.12
CA THR A 121 -5.50 -82.79 -32.38
C THR A 121 -5.92 -82.03 -31.11
N GLU A 122 -5.52 -80.76 -30.97
CA GLU A 122 -6.05 -79.82 -29.98
C GLU A 122 -7.47 -79.39 -30.39
N THR A 123 -8.46 -80.26 -30.18
CA THR A 123 -9.86 -80.06 -30.60
C THR A 123 -10.48 -78.80 -30.01
N ASN A 124 -11.32 -78.14 -30.81
CA ASN A 124 -12.00 -76.88 -30.50
C ASN A 124 -11.04 -75.68 -30.35
N SER A 125 -10.04 -75.61 -31.23
CA SER A 125 -9.08 -74.50 -31.28
C SER A 125 -8.86 -73.95 -32.69
N VAL A 126 -8.51 -72.67 -32.76
CA VAL A 126 -7.86 -72.04 -33.92
C VAL A 126 -6.39 -71.78 -33.58
N SER A 127 -5.50 -71.97 -34.55
CA SER A 127 -4.06 -71.68 -34.42
C SER A 127 -3.55 -70.75 -35.50
N TYR A 128 -2.69 -69.80 -35.12
CA TYR A 128 -2.05 -68.82 -36.00
C TYR A 128 -0.54 -69.02 -36.01
N GLN A 129 0.10 -68.98 -37.19
CA GLN A 129 1.56 -69.02 -37.31
C GLN A 129 2.16 -67.63 -37.13
N LEU A 130 2.94 -67.44 -36.07
CA LEU A 130 3.78 -66.27 -35.88
C LEU A 130 5.14 -66.45 -36.58
N ASP A 131 5.87 -65.36 -36.77
CA ASP A 131 7.28 -65.41 -37.19
C ASP A 131 8.12 -66.03 -36.06
N GLY A 132 8.68 -67.21 -36.33
CA GLY A 132 9.38 -67.98 -35.30
C GLY A 132 10.76 -67.44 -34.92
N ASP A 133 11.34 -66.52 -35.69
CA ASP A 133 12.59 -65.86 -35.33
C ASP A 133 12.36 -64.61 -34.44
N VAL A 134 11.10 -64.15 -34.31
CA VAL A 134 10.73 -62.90 -33.60
C VAL A 134 9.69 -63.12 -32.49
N TYR A 135 8.77 -64.07 -32.63
CA TYR A 135 7.67 -64.31 -31.68
C TYR A 135 7.55 -65.81 -31.34
N ASP A 136 8.15 -66.21 -30.23
CA ASP A 136 8.19 -67.59 -29.73
C ASP A 136 7.82 -67.69 -28.24
N ALA A 137 7.81 -68.92 -27.72
CA ALA A 137 7.43 -69.20 -26.33
C ALA A 137 8.43 -68.68 -25.28
N THR A 138 9.58 -68.11 -25.69
CA THR A 138 10.62 -67.56 -24.82
C THR A 138 10.62 -66.04 -24.76
N ASN A 139 10.06 -65.36 -25.78
CA ASN A 139 10.11 -63.90 -25.89
C ASN A 139 8.75 -63.19 -25.92
N VAL A 140 7.63 -63.87 -26.21
CA VAL A 140 6.30 -63.28 -26.03
C VAL A 140 5.94 -63.30 -24.54
N THR A 141 5.77 -62.11 -23.96
CA THR A 141 5.56 -61.90 -22.51
C THR A 141 4.09 -61.78 -22.14
N LYS A 142 3.28 -61.19 -23.02
CA LYS A 142 1.86 -60.89 -22.81
C LYS A 142 1.11 -60.97 -24.14
N VAL A 143 -0.15 -61.40 -24.08
CA VAL A 143 -1.12 -61.30 -25.20
C VAL A 143 -2.35 -60.62 -24.64
N VAL A 144 -2.91 -59.67 -25.39
CA VAL A 144 -4.16 -58.99 -25.06
C VAL A 144 -5.16 -59.25 -26.17
N ILE A 145 -6.37 -59.65 -25.77
CA ILE A 145 -7.51 -59.93 -26.65
C ILE A 145 -8.62 -58.96 -26.20
N PRO A 146 -8.77 -57.79 -26.84
CA PRO A 146 -9.76 -56.81 -26.43
C PRO A 146 -11.19 -57.31 -26.57
N ALA A 147 -12.09 -56.75 -25.75
CA ALA A 147 -13.52 -56.75 -26.02
C ALA A 147 -13.84 -56.35 -27.48
N GLY A 148 -14.82 -56.99 -28.09
CA GLY A 148 -15.14 -56.82 -29.52
C GLY A 148 -14.19 -57.53 -30.49
N THR A 149 -13.24 -58.34 -30.02
CA THR A 149 -12.45 -59.20 -30.91
C THR A 149 -13.35 -60.27 -31.53
N GLN A 150 -13.39 -60.33 -32.86
CA GLN A 150 -14.19 -61.26 -33.64
C GLN A 150 -13.39 -62.49 -34.07
N PHE A 151 -14.04 -63.64 -34.23
CA PHE A 151 -13.49 -64.92 -34.68
C PHE A 151 -14.51 -65.63 -35.59
N PRO A 152 -14.26 -65.85 -36.90
CA PRO A 152 -15.23 -66.49 -37.79
C PRO A 152 -15.49 -67.96 -37.42
N SER A 153 -16.73 -68.42 -37.65
CA SER A 153 -17.08 -69.84 -37.50
C SER A 153 -16.41 -70.72 -38.57
N PHE A 154 -16.18 -71.99 -38.28
CA PHE A 154 -15.69 -72.97 -39.24
C PHE A 154 -16.61 -73.01 -40.48
N ASN A 155 -17.92 -73.12 -40.27
CA ASN A 155 -18.92 -73.10 -41.33
C ASN A 155 -18.92 -71.78 -42.12
N TYR A 156 -18.72 -70.63 -41.47
CA TYR A 156 -18.56 -69.34 -42.15
C TYR A 156 -17.35 -69.32 -43.09
N THR A 157 -16.17 -69.79 -42.64
CA THR A 157 -14.97 -69.81 -43.50
C THR A 157 -15.12 -70.71 -44.72
N ASN A 158 -15.87 -71.81 -44.62
CA ASN A 158 -16.18 -72.68 -45.76
C ASN A 158 -17.25 -72.10 -46.72
N GLY A 159 -17.91 -71.00 -46.35
CA GLY A 159 -19.03 -70.42 -47.10
C GLY A 159 -20.35 -71.19 -46.94
N GLU A 160 -20.48 -72.01 -45.89
CA GLU A 160 -21.67 -72.83 -45.59
C GLU A 160 -22.47 -72.31 -44.38
N GLY A 161 -21.97 -71.29 -43.67
CA GLY A 161 -22.62 -70.63 -42.53
C GLY A 161 -22.50 -69.10 -42.54
N THR A 162 -23.14 -68.43 -41.57
CA THR A 162 -23.19 -66.96 -41.44
C THR A 162 -22.64 -66.44 -40.12
N THR A 163 -22.06 -67.29 -39.26
CA THR A 163 -21.72 -66.93 -37.88
C THR A 163 -20.31 -66.36 -37.73
N VAL A 164 -20.19 -65.30 -36.95
CA VAL A 164 -18.93 -64.80 -36.37
C VAL A 164 -19.09 -64.79 -34.85
N TYR A 165 -18.05 -65.19 -34.13
CA TYR A 165 -18.03 -65.20 -32.67
C TYR A 165 -17.32 -63.97 -32.14
N THR A 166 -17.86 -63.31 -31.12
CA THR A 166 -17.32 -62.04 -30.59
C THR A 166 -17.02 -62.15 -29.10
N ILE A 167 -15.86 -61.66 -28.69
CA ILE A 167 -15.39 -61.63 -27.31
C ILE A 167 -16.04 -60.47 -26.55
N GLU A 168 -16.66 -60.75 -25.40
CA GLU A 168 -17.25 -59.72 -24.52
C GLU A 168 -16.20 -58.97 -23.69
N ASP A 169 -15.35 -59.69 -22.96
CA ASP A 169 -14.38 -59.12 -22.02
C ASP A 169 -12.97 -58.96 -22.61
N THR A 170 -12.25 -57.91 -22.22
CA THR A 170 -10.80 -57.82 -22.50
C THR A 170 -10.04 -58.87 -21.69
N HIS A 171 -9.52 -59.90 -22.37
CA HIS A 171 -8.67 -60.91 -21.76
C HIS A 171 -7.20 -60.50 -21.87
N VAL A 172 -6.53 -60.35 -20.73
CA VAL A 172 -5.07 -60.19 -20.63
C VAL A 172 -4.46 -61.52 -20.22
N LEU A 173 -3.43 -61.97 -20.95
CA LEU A 173 -2.76 -63.23 -20.70
C LEU A 173 -1.25 -63.00 -20.54
N THR A 174 -0.68 -63.49 -19.44
CA THR A 174 0.74 -63.26 -19.10
C THR A 174 1.54 -64.56 -19.03
N ASN A 175 2.76 -64.53 -19.57
CA ASN A 175 3.67 -65.67 -19.62
C ASN A 175 4.45 -65.81 -18.30
N ASN A 176 3.83 -66.47 -17.32
CA ASN A 176 4.37 -66.64 -15.96
C ASN A 176 5.46 -67.73 -15.81
N ALA A 177 6.12 -68.15 -16.90
CA ALA A 177 7.02 -69.31 -16.91
C ALA A 177 8.51 -68.95 -16.82
N THR A 178 9.16 -69.34 -15.72
CA THR A 178 10.61 -69.16 -15.50
C THR A 178 11.51 -70.23 -16.14
N THR A 179 10.95 -71.19 -16.90
CA THR A 179 11.73 -72.18 -17.67
C THR A 179 11.04 -72.53 -18.99
N ALA A 180 11.80 -72.44 -20.10
CA ALA A 180 11.28 -72.73 -21.43
C ALA A 180 10.83 -74.20 -21.58
N LYS A 181 9.58 -74.38 -22.04
CA LYS A 181 9.04 -75.64 -22.55
C LYS A 181 8.23 -75.37 -23.82
N GLU A 182 8.25 -76.31 -24.74
CA GLU A 182 7.59 -76.23 -26.06
C GLU A 182 6.05 -76.32 -26.01
N SER A 183 5.42 -76.04 -24.87
CA SER A 183 3.97 -75.97 -24.67
C SER A 183 3.69 -75.41 -23.26
N MET A 184 2.89 -74.34 -23.16
CA MET A 184 2.56 -73.68 -21.90
C MET A 184 1.10 -73.24 -21.90
N ASP A 185 0.36 -73.60 -20.84
CA ASP A 185 -0.95 -73.03 -20.50
C ASP A 185 -0.74 -71.63 -19.91
N TRP A 186 -1.35 -70.60 -20.50
CA TRP A 186 -1.22 -69.22 -20.02
C TRP A 186 -2.34 -68.88 -19.03
N SER A 187 -2.01 -68.11 -17.99
CA SER A 187 -2.99 -67.61 -17.02
C SER A 187 -3.77 -66.44 -17.64
N ILE A 188 -5.09 -66.60 -17.72
CA ILE A 188 -6.03 -65.57 -18.16
C ILE A 188 -6.45 -64.74 -16.95
N SER A 189 -6.31 -63.42 -17.07
CA SER A 189 -6.91 -62.42 -16.17
C SER A 189 -7.90 -61.57 -16.98
N VAL A 190 -9.08 -61.37 -16.41
CA VAL A 190 -10.03 -60.33 -16.87
C VAL A 190 -9.67 -59.05 -16.12
N GLU A 191 -9.62 -57.93 -16.83
CA GLU A 191 -9.32 -56.62 -16.26
C GLU A 191 -10.59 -56.05 -15.60
N VAL A 192 -10.47 -55.51 -14.38
CA VAL A 192 -11.61 -55.01 -13.58
C VAL A 192 -11.33 -53.57 -13.18
N GLU A 193 -12.20 -52.66 -13.62
CA GLU A 193 -12.07 -51.22 -13.38
C GLU A 193 -12.06 -50.86 -11.87
N PRO A 194 -11.19 -49.92 -11.44
CA PRO A 194 -11.13 -49.47 -10.06
C PRO A 194 -12.37 -48.66 -9.65
N THR A 195 -12.83 -48.84 -8.40
CA THR A 195 -13.88 -47.98 -7.84
C THR A 195 -13.28 -46.94 -6.89
N GLU A 196 -13.22 -45.69 -7.32
CA GLU A 196 -12.82 -44.56 -6.48
C GLU A 196 -14.00 -44.04 -5.65
N THR A 197 -13.75 -43.57 -4.42
CA THR A 197 -14.78 -42.91 -3.59
C THR A 197 -14.23 -41.66 -2.91
N GLU A 198 -14.84 -40.51 -3.17
CA GLU A 198 -14.40 -39.22 -2.60
C GLU A 198 -14.56 -39.15 -1.07
N VAL A 199 -13.55 -38.60 -0.39
CA VAL A 199 -13.54 -38.35 1.07
C VAL A 199 -12.91 -36.99 1.42
N SER A 200 -13.27 -36.47 2.59
CA SER A 200 -12.50 -35.45 3.31
C SER A 200 -11.89 -36.06 4.58
N VAL A 201 -10.88 -35.39 5.15
CA VAL A 201 -10.05 -35.95 6.23
C VAL A 201 -9.99 -35.06 7.47
N THR A 202 -9.94 -35.69 8.64
CA THR A 202 -9.68 -35.07 9.94
C THR A 202 -8.64 -35.88 10.72
N MET A 203 -8.04 -35.30 11.76
CA MET A 203 -7.15 -36.03 12.66
C MET A 203 -7.94 -36.54 13.86
N TYR A 204 -7.92 -37.85 14.09
CA TYR A 204 -8.53 -38.44 15.28
C TYR A 204 -7.66 -38.20 16.53
N GLY A 205 -6.33 -38.27 16.38
CA GLY A 205 -5.37 -38.03 17.46
C GLY A 205 -4.27 -39.09 17.55
N PHE A 206 -3.27 -38.81 18.40
CA PHE A 206 -2.11 -39.67 18.63
C PHE A 206 -2.29 -40.53 19.89
N ASN A 207 -2.10 -41.85 19.77
CA ASN A 207 -2.22 -42.80 20.88
C ASN A 207 -1.35 -44.05 20.63
N ASN A 208 -0.69 -44.58 21.67
CA ASN A 208 0.18 -45.77 21.60
C ASN A 208 1.18 -45.77 20.41
N ASN A 209 1.87 -44.65 20.18
CA ASN A 209 2.81 -44.45 19.07
C ASN A 209 2.19 -44.63 17.67
N ARG A 210 0.89 -44.36 17.52
CA ARG A 210 0.17 -44.32 16.26
C ARG A 210 -0.68 -43.06 16.15
N LEU A 211 -0.83 -42.55 14.94
CA LEU A 211 -1.66 -41.40 14.61
C LEU A 211 -2.82 -41.85 13.73
N GLY A 212 -4.05 -41.46 14.10
CA GLY A 212 -5.26 -41.76 13.34
C GLY A 212 -5.65 -40.60 12.41
N ILE A 213 -5.73 -40.88 11.11
CA ILE A 213 -6.42 -40.05 10.11
C ILE A 213 -7.83 -40.62 9.95
N GLN A 214 -8.85 -39.81 10.17
CA GLN A 214 -10.25 -40.21 10.02
C GLN A 214 -10.81 -39.68 8.69
N LEU A 215 -11.44 -40.57 7.93
CA LEU A 215 -12.13 -40.28 6.67
C LEU A 215 -13.60 -39.93 6.95
N SER A 216 -14.19 -39.08 6.11
CA SER A 216 -15.62 -38.74 6.20
C SER A 216 -16.55 -39.96 6.03
N GLN A 217 -16.14 -40.96 5.25
CA GLN A 217 -16.83 -42.23 5.03
C GLN A 217 -15.81 -43.37 4.76
N SER A 218 -16.20 -44.62 5.02
CA SER A 218 -15.42 -45.82 4.68
C SER A 218 -16.29 -47.08 4.65
N ASP A 219 -15.75 -48.17 4.10
CA ASP A 219 -16.27 -49.55 4.16
C ASP A 219 -15.60 -50.38 5.28
N TYR A 220 -15.03 -49.71 6.29
CA TYR A 220 -14.24 -50.34 7.34
C TYR A 220 -15.16 -50.99 8.40
N ASP A 221 -15.90 -52.04 8.05
CA ASP A 221 -16.82 -52.72 8.99
C ASP A 221 -16.11 -53.54 10.08
N THR A 222 -14.83 -53.90 9.86
CA THR A 222 -14.04 -54.70 10.81
C THR A 222 -13.13 -53.84 11.66
N ALA A 223 -13.31 -53.88 12.99
CA ALA A 223 -12.46 -53.16 13.93
C ALA A 223 -11.09 -53.85 14.15
N ASN A 224 -10.02 -53.06 14.14
CA ASN A 224 -8.61 -53.48 14.28
C ASN A 224 -8.09 -54.37 13.13
N GLN A 225 -8.55 -54.14 11.89
CA GLN A 225 -8.02 -54.80 10.69
C GLN A 225 -6.61 -54.27 10.37
N GLY A 226 -5.58 -55.00 10.82
CA GLY A 226 -4.17 -54.67 10.60
C GLY A 226 -3.61 -55.27 9.31
N PHE A 227 -2.67 -54.56 8.68
CA PHE A 227 -2.03 -54.95 7.41
C PHE A 227 -0.57 -54.46 7.32
N GLU A 228 0.19 -55.00 6.37
CA GLU A 228 1.57 -54.60 6.05
C GLU A 228 1.59 -53.41 5.07
N TYR A 229 2.62 -52.55 5.10
CA TYR A 229 2.76 -51.44 4.14
C TYR A 229 2.85 -51.91 2.69
N THR A 230 3.37 -53.12 2.48
CA THR A 230 3.43 -53.81 1.18
C THR A 230 2.05 -53.98 0.54
N ALA A 231 0.99 -54.15 1.34
CA ALA A 231 -0.37 -54.30 0.83
C ALA A 231 -0.93 -53.02 0.19
N ILE A 232 -0.40 -51.84 0.54
CA ILE A 232 -0.79 -50.54 -0.05
C ILE A 232 0.28 -49.94 -0.97
N ALA A 233 1.28 -50.72 -1.38
CA ALA A 233 2.41 -50.22 -2.18
C ALA A 233 2.03 -49.77 -3.60
N SER A 234 0.83 -50.13 -4.09
CA SER A 234 0.24 -49.64 -5.34
C SER A 234 -0.56 -48.34 -5.18
N LEU A 235 -0.83 -47.88 -3.94
CA LEU A 235 -1.54 -46.63 -3.66
C LEU A 235 -0.55 -45.50 -3.33
N ASN A 236 -0.90 -44.28 -3.69
CA ASN A 236 -0.09 -43.10 -3.41
C ASN A 236 -0.13 -42.63 -1.93
N THR A 237 -0.78 -43.38 -1.04
CA THR A 237 -0.99 -43.02 0.38
C THR A 237 0.31 -42.63 1.08
N LEU A 238 1.38 -43.43 0.91
CA LEU A 238 2.65 -43.26 1.62
C LEU A 238 3.59 -42.25 0.94
N SER A 239 3.39 -41.96 -0.34
CA SER A 239 4.18 -40.95 -1.08
C SER A 239 3.58 -39.55 -0.97
N ASN A 240 2.25 -39.43 -0.88
CA ASN A 240 1.58 -38.14 -0.80
C ASN A 240 1.53 -37.57 0.63
N ILE A 241 1.27 -38.41 1.64
CA ILE A 241 1.21 -37.94 3.04
C ILE A 241 2.62 -37.61 3.51
N THR A 242 2.82 -36.39 4.01
CA THR A 242 4.09 -35.96 4.61
C THR A 242 3.94 -35.62 6.09
N TYR A 243 4.98 -35.90 6.87
CA TYR A 243 5.17 -35.44 8.25
C TYR A 243 6.41 -34.55 8.29
N ASN A 244 6.28 -33.32 8.78
CA ASN A 244 7.32 -32.29 8.77
C ASN A 244 8.02 -32.11 7.39
N GLY A 245 7.27 -32.31 6.29
CA GLY A 245 7.74 -32.19 4.91
C GLY A 245 8.49 -33.42 4.36
N VAL A 246 8.59 -34.52 5.10
CA VAL A 246 9.13 -35.81 4.65
C VAL A 246 7.97 -36.77 4.36
N ALA A 247 7.96 -37.45 3.21
CA ALA A 247 6.92 -38.43 2.88
C ALA A 247 6.96 -39.65 3.83
N LEU A 248 5.81 -40.24 4.16
CA LEU A 248 5.76 -41.43 5.03
C LEU A 248 6.54 -42.63 4.46
N SER A 249 6.69 -42.71 3.14
CA SER A 249 7.54 -43.67 2.42
C SER A 249 9.05 -43.39 2.52
N GLU A 250 9.46 -42.15 2.78
CA GLU A 250 10.86 -41.74 2.97
C GLU A 250 11.27 -41.68 4.46
N ALA A 251 10.31 -41.67 5.38
CA ALA A 251 10.51 -41.70 6.83
C ALA A 251 11.14 -43.04 7.26
N SER A 252 12.48 -43.08 7.26
CA SER A 252 13.30 -44.30 7.28
C SER A 252 13.35 -45.14 8.58
N SER A 253 12.23 -45.29 9.28
CA SER A 253 11.92 -46.48 10.09
C SER A 253 10.46 -46.46 10.57
N PRO A 254 9.55 -47.28 10.00
CA PRO A 254 8.51 -47.84 10.85
C PRO A 254 9.18 -48.70 11.94
N LEU A 255 8.60 -48.71 13.14
CA LEU A 255 9.17 -49.39 14.31
C LEU A 255 9.46 -50.87 13.99
N GLU A 256 10.72 -51.31 14.16
CA GLU A 256 11.19 -52.61 13.67
C GLU A 256 10.31 -53.80 14.12
N GLY A 257 9.53 -54.35 13.19
CA GLY A 257 8.88 -55.65 13.29
C GLY A 257 7.41 -55.64 13.74
N ASN A 258 6.53 -55.95 12.79
CA ASN A 258 5.16 -56.43 13.00
C ASN A 258 4.19 -55.47 13.72
N ILE A 259 3.74 -54.43 13.03
CA ILE A 259 2.47 -54.43 12.26
C ILE A 259 2.28 -53.00 11.76
N ASP A 260 2.11 -52.83 10.47
CA ASP A 260 2.44 -51.56 9.82
C ASP A 260 1.30 -50.55 9.91
N ALA A 261 0.12 -50.86 9.39
CA ALA A 261 -1.04 -49.98 9.45
C ALA A 261 -2.30 -50.73 9.88
N TYR A 262 -3.33 -49.97 10.28
CA TYR A 262 -4.61 -50.52 10.72
C TYR A 262 -5.79 -49.70 10.23
N LEU A 263 -6.88 -50.38 9.90
CA LEU A 263 -8.21 -49.81 9.80
C LEU A 263 -8.94 -49.99 11.13
N ASN A 264 -9.60 -48.93 11.60
CA ASN A 264 -10.49 -48.88 12.76
C ASN A 264 -9.90 -49.46 14.06
N MET A 265 -8.71 -49.01 14.48
CA MET A 265 -8.16 -49.37 15.79
C MET A 265 -9.08 -48.90 16.93
N TRP A 266 -9.18 -49.74 17.97
CA TRP A 266 -9.81 -49.41 19.25
C TRP A 266 -11.25 -48.89 19.14
N THR A 267 -12.01 -49.38 18.15
CA THR A 267 -13.43 -49.04 17.86
C THR A 267 -13.70 -47.64 17.29
N HIS A 268 -12.70 -46.98 16.70
CA HIS A 268 -12.88 -45.70 16.01
C HIS A 268 -13.21 -45.93 14.52
N PRO A 269 -14.44 -45.65 14.04
CA PRO A 269 -14.82 -45.90 12.65
C PRO A 269 -14.13 -44.96 11.66
N ASN A 270 -14.08 -45.35 10.39
CA ASN A 270 -13.47 -44.63 9.27
C ASN A 270 -12.02 -44.18 9.50
N THR A 271 -11.25 -44.82 10.38
CA THR A 271 -9.93 -44.30 10.81
C THR A 271 -8.77 -45.18 10.37
N PHE A 272 -7.91 -44.64 9.53
CA PHE A 272 -6.61 -45.19 9.12
C PHE A 272 -5.54 -44.82 10.15
N TYR A 273 -4.84 -45.80 10.70
CA TYR A 273 -3.79 -45.60 11.70
C TYR A 273 -2.42 -46.04 11.20
N PHE A 274 -1.43 -45.15 11.33
CA PHE A 274 -0.01 -45.45 11.04
C PHE A 274 0.90 -45.13 12.26
N PRO A 275 2.02 -45.85 12.43
CA PRO A 275 2.99 -45.62 13.50
C PRO A 275 3.86 -44.41 13.22
N MET A 276 4.17 -43.67 14.28
CA MET A 276 5.15 -42.58 14.26
C MET A 276 5.67 -42.31 15.68
N GLU A 277 6.75 -41.54 15.80
CA GLU A 277 7.19 -41.01 17.09
C GLU A 277 6.18 -40.00 17.67
N ALA A 278 6.32 -39.66 18.95
CA ALA A 278 5.41 -38.71 19.61
C ALA A 278 5.63 -37.29 19.07
N PRO A 279 4.59 -36.61 18.54
CA PRO A 279 4.75 -35.30 17.94
C PRO A 279 5.04 -34.21 18.98
N VAL A 280 5.75 -33.17 18.56
CA VAL A 280 6.10 -32.00 19.37
C VAL A 280 5.34 -30.76 18.91
N SER A 281 5.10 -29.80 19.82
CA SER A 281 4.37 -28.57 19.50
C SER A 281 5.07 -27.82 18.36
N GLY A 282 4.34 -27.59 17.27
CA GLY A 282 4.88 -27.04 16.02
C GLY A 282 4.87 -28.01 14.83
N ASP A 283 4.86 -29.33 15.07
CA ASP A 283 4.87 -30.37 14.04
C ASP A 283 3.71 -30.24 13.05
N THR A 284 3.95 -30.61 11.79
CA THR A 284 2.97 -30.54 10.70
C THR A 284 2.79 -31.87 9.98
N ILE A 285 1.58 -32.08 9.48
CA ILE A 285 1.25 -33.14 8.51
C ILE A 285 0.51 -32.52 7.33
N VAL A 286 0.83 -32.97 6.12
CA VAL A 286 0.13 -32.56 4.89
C VAL A 286 -0.40 -33.79 4.19
N ILE A 287 -1.68 -33.77 3.86
CA ILE A 287 -2.41 -34.77 3.07
C ILE A 287 -2.92 -34.05 1.82
N PRO A 288 -2.24 -34.13 0.67
CA PRO A 288 -2.67 -33.47 -0.56
C PRO A 288 -4.01 -34.00 -1.09
N LYS A 289 -4.67 -33.23 -1.95
CA LYS A 289 -5.76 -33.67 -2.82
C LYS A 289 -5.31 -34.83 -3.71
N GLY A 290 -6.18 -35.80 -3.98
CA GLY A 290 -5.84 -36.99 -4.75
C GLY A 290 -5.03 -38.03 -3.99
N THR A 291 -4.92 -37.90 -2.66
CA THR A 291 -4.33 -38.93 -1.79
C THR A 291 -5.31 -40.09 -1.64
N GLN A 292 -4.85 -41.28 -1.98
CA GLN A 292 -5.59 -42.53 -1.89
C GLN A 292 -5.50 -43.11 -0.47
N PHE A 293 -6.56 -43.78 -0.01
CA PHE A 293 -6.57 -44.66 1.17
C PHE A 293 -7.25 -45.98 0.79
N PRO A 294 -6.77 -47.15 1.24
CA PRO A 294 -7.33 -48.43 0.84
C PRO A 294 -8.78 -48.61 1.33
N SER A 295 -9.59 -49.38 0.59
CA SER A 295 -10.86 -49.92 1.10
C SER A 295 -10.62 -51.22 1.90
N SER A 296 -11.60 -51.66 2.69
CA SER A 296 -11.53 -52.92 3.43
C SER A 296 -11.48 -54.15 2.50
N ALA A 297 -12.11 -54.07 1.32
CA ALA A 297 -12.01 -55.06 0.25
C ALA A 297 -10.61 -55.10 -0.37
N PHE A 298 -10.02 -53.93 -0.67
CA PHE A 298 -8.66 -53.81 -1.18
C PHE A 298 -7.63 -54.50 -0.25
N ILE A 299 -7.78 -54.36 1.07
CA ILE A 299 -6.94 -55.06 2.06
C ILE A 299 -7.26 -56.57 2.17
N ALA A 300 -8.46 -57.01 1.80
CA ALA A 300 -8.91 -58.40 1.96
C ALA A 300 -8.53 -59.30 0.78
N ASP A 301 -8.65 -58.82 -0.46
CA ASP A 301 -8.44 -59.62 -1.68
C ASP A 301 -7.70 -58.89 -2.82
N GLY A 302 -7.36 -57.60 -2.64
CA GLY A 302 -6.68 -56.80 -3.66
C GLY A 302 -7.60 -56.19 -4.72
N THR A 303 -8.93 -56.28 -4.57
CA THR A 303 -9.89 -55.55 -5.43
C THR A 303 -9.52 -54.05 -5.45
N PRO A 304 -9.39 -53.41 -6.62
CA PRO A 304 -8.83 -52.06 -6.77
C PRO A 304 -9.80 -50.92 -6.36
N ASN A 305 -10.36 -51.01 -5.16
CA ASN A 305 -11.25 -50.00 -4.57
C ASN A 305 -10.50 -49.14 -3.55
N TYR A 306 -10.67 -47.82 -3.60
CA TYR A 306 -9.99 -46.91 -2.67
C TYR A 306 -10.72 -45.57 -2.49
N TYR A 307 -10.47 -44.96 -1.35
CA TYR A 307 -10.92 -43.60 -1.03
C TYR A 307 -9.94 -42.56 -1.55
N VAL A 308 -10.43 -41.41 -2.01
CA VAL A 308 -9.58 -40.34 -2.59
C VAL A 308 -9.93 -38.97 -1.98
N THR A 309 -8.91 -38.21 -1.56
CA THR A 309 -9.12 -36.89 -0.94
C THR A 309 -9.53 -35.81 -1.95
N THR A 310 -10.57 -35.03 -1.62
CA THR A 310 -11.10 -33.96 -2.47
C THR A 310 -10.43 -32.60 -2.28
N GLU A 311 -9.68 -32.41 -1.21
CA GLU A 311 -9.05 -31.16 -0.76
C GLU A 311 -7.61 -31.40 -0.29
N ASP A 312 -6.77 -30.35 -0.31
CA ASP A 312 -5.50 -30.34 0.43
C ASP A 312 -5.78 -30.11 1.92
N ALA A 313 -5.30 -30.99 2.78
CA ALA A 313 -5.47 -30.87 4.24
C ALA A 313 -4.11 -30.81 4.94
N THR A 314 -3.79 -29.65 5.51
CA THR A 314 -2.65 -29.49 6.43
C THR A 314 -3.14 -29.54 7.88
N PHE A 315 -2.38 -30.18 8.76
CA PHE A 315 -2.62 -30.24 10.19
C PHE A 315 -1.37 -29.83 10.96
N LYS A 316 -1.56 -29.23 12.14
CA LYS A 316 -0.47 -28.82 13.02
C LYS A 316 -0.74 -29.23 14.46
N PHE A 317 0.29 -29.73 15.15
CA PHE A 317 0.19 -30.12 16.56
C PHE A 317 0.45 -28.92 17.47
N ASP A 318 -0.50 -28.59 18.36
CA ASP A 318 -0.36 -27.49 19.33
C ASP A 318 0.48 -27.88 20.57
N GLY A 319 0.74 -29.19 20.77
CA GLY A 319 1.36 -29.76 21.96
C GLY A 319 0.42 -30.67 22.78
N THR A 320 -0.88 -30.63 22.48
CA THR A 320 -1.96 -31.44 23.06
C THR A 320 -2.83 -32.07 21.96
N ASN A 321 -3.21 -31.30 20.92
CA ASN A 321 -4.13 -31.70 19.85
C ASN A 321 -3.56 -31.39 18.45
N TRP A 322 -4.08 -32.07 17.44
CA TRP A 322 -3.87 -31.73 16.03
C TRP A 322 -5.02 -30.86 15.53
N GLY A 323 -4.74 -29.60 15.18
CA GLY A 323 -5.70 -28.71 14.51
C GLY A 323 -5.53 -28.78 12.98
N LYS A 324 -6.64 -28.72 12.22
CA LYS A 324 -6.57 -28.48 10.76
C LYS A 324 -6.10 -27.04 10.55
N VAL A 325 -4.99 -26.88 9.85
CA VAL A 325 -4.53 -25.57 9.37
C VAL A 325 -5.41 -25.23 8.19
N ILE A 326 -6.34 -24.29 8.39
CA ILE A 326 -7.12 -23.73 7.29
C ILE A 326 -6.20 -22.74 6.57
N VAL A 327 -5.89 -23.04 5.31
CA VAL A 327 -5.20 -22.09 4.43
C VAL A 327 -6.27 -21.19 3.82
N PHE A 328 -6.24 -19.91 4.16
CA PHE A 328 -7.19 -18.95 3.61
C PHE A 328 -6.73 -18.47 2.23
N LYS A 329 -7.69 -18.26 1.34
CA LYS A 329 -7.53 -17.40 0.17
C LYS A 329 -7.62 -15.96 0.65
N GLU A 330 -6.47 -15.30 0.71
CA GLU A 330 -6.35 -13.94 1.24
C GLU A 330 -6.76 -12.89 0.20
N THR A 331 -7.49 -11.87 0.63
CA THR A 331 -7.90 -10.69 -0.15
C THR A 331 -7.33 -9.44 0.50
N GLU A 332 -6.53 -8.67 -0.24
CA GLU A 332 -5.86 -7.47 0.29
C GLU A 332 -6.83 -6.29 0.51
N VAL A 333 -6.81 -5.69 1.71
CA VAL A 333 -7.63 -4.52 2.08
C VAL A 333 -6.81 -3.46 2.80
N SER A 334 -7.27 -2.20 2.75
CA SER A 334 -6.91 -1.19 3.74
C SER A 334 -7.95 -1.17 4.87
N VAL A 335 -7.53 -0.75 6.06
CA VAL A 335 -8.37 -0.77 7.27
C VAL A 335 -8.34 0.60 7.94
N SER A 336 -9.50 1.14 8.28
CA SER A 336 -9.64 2.40 9.02
C SER A 336 -10.47 2.24 10.28
N ILE A 337 -10.25 3.11 11.27
CA ILE A 337 -11.25 3.32 12.33
C ILE A 337 -12.35 4.20 11.74
N TYR A 338 -13.59 3.72 11.84
CA TYR A 338 -14.78 4.41 11.33
C TYR A 338 -15.43 5.27 12.41
N ASP A 339 -15.78 4.68 13.57
CA ASP A 339 -16.24 5.41 14.75
C ASP A 339 -16.07 4.61 16.05
N TYR A 340 -16.25 5.27 17.19
CA TYR A 340 -16.53 4.64 18.47
C TYR A 340 -17.99 4.92 18.85
N ALA A 341 -18.81 3.88 18.97
CA ALA A 341 -20.24 3.98 19.23
C ALA A 341 -20.75 2.82 20.08
N ASN A 342 -21.67 3.10 21.00
CA ASN A 342 -22.36 2.10 21.83
C ASN A 342 -21.41 1.13 22.59
N ASN A 343 -20.28 1.63 23.11
CA ASN A 343 -19.22 0.84 23.76
C ASN A 343 -18.58 -0.21 22.83
N SER A 344 -18.37 0.16 21.57
CA SER A 344 -17.63 -0.63 20.59
C SER A 344 -16.90 0.29 19.62
N ILE A 345 -15.74 -0.14 19.14
CA ILE A 345 -15.03 0.54 18.06
C ILE A 345 -15.29 -0.19 16.73
N GLY A 346 -15.64 0.57 15.70
CA GLY A 346 -15.87 0.08 14.35
C GLY A 346 -14.61 0.18 13.50
N LEU A 347 -14.06 -0.95 13.06
CA LEU A 347 -13.03 -0.99 12.02
C LEU A 347 -13.70 -1.22 10.67
N GLN A 348 -13.47 -0.34 9.70
CA GLN A 348 -13.98 -0.44 8.34
C GLN A 348 -12.91 -0.98 7.39
N LEU A 349 -13.31 -1.91 6.52
CA LEU A 349 -12.49 -2.42 5.44
C LEU A 349 -12.80 -1.68 4.13
N SER A 350 -11.80 -1.51 3.26
CA SER A 350 -11.98 -0.92 1.92
C SER A 350 -13.04 -1.65 1.08
N GLU A 351 -13.12 -2.97 1.21
CA GLU A 351 -14.14 -3.82 0.60
C GLU A 351 -14.61 -4.92 1.56
N SER A 352 -15.82 -5.44 1.35
CA SER A 352 -16.30 -6.64 2.07
C SER A 352 -17.44 -7.34 1.31
N ASP A 353 -17.75 -8.56 1.74
CA ASP A 353 -18.87 -9.42 1.31
C ASP A 353 -20.01 -9.42 2.36
N TYR A 354 -20.11 -8.36 3.17
CA TYR A 354 -21.04 -8.28 4.30
C TYR A 354 -22.46 -7.87 3.84
N ASP A 355 -23.27 -8.86 3.45
CA ASP A 355 -24.64 -8.68 2.94
C ASP A 355 -25.74 -8.59 4.04
N THR A 356 -25.42 -8.87 5.31
CA THR A 356 -26.44 -9.06 6.37
C THR A 356 -26.06 -8.37 7.70
N PRO A 357 -26.78 -7.31 8.10
CA PRO A 357 -26.53 -6.61 9.35
C PRO A 357 -26.66 -7.45 10.63
N ASN A 358 -25.85 -7.08 11.63
CA ASN A 358 -25.87 -7.60 13.00
C ASN A 358 -25.62 -9.11 13.14
N GLN A 359 -24.80 -9.71 12.27
CA GLN A 359 -24.35 -11.10 12.47
C GLN A 359 -23.32 -11.18 13.61
N ALA A 360 -23.57 -12.03 14.60
CA ALA A 360 -22.62 -12.33 15.67
C ALA A 360 -21.68 -13.47 15.26
N PHE A 361 -20.40 -13.35 15.60
CA PHE A 361 -19.41 -14.37 15.30
C PHE A 361 -19.56 -15.62 16.21
N LYS A 362 -19.26 -16.79 15.64
CA LYS A 362 -19.06 -18.02 16.42
C LYS A 362 -17.65 -17.98 17.03
N PRO A 363 -17.42 -18.17 18.34
CA PRO A 363 -16.10 -18.05 18.96
C PRO A 363 -15.00 -18.92 18.33
N VAL A 364 -15.36 -20.12 17.84
CA VAL A 364 -14.42 -21.04 17.16
C VAL A 364 -13.91 -20.52 15.81
N VAL A 365 -14.62 -19.57 15.18
CA VAL A 365 -14.26 -18.99 13.88
C VAL A 365 -13.25 -17.85 14.04
N ILE A 366 -13.40 -17.02 15.09
CA ILE A 366 -12.41 -15.97 15.41
C ILE A 366 -11.08 -16.60 15.83
N ALA A 367 -11.11 -17.71 16.58
CA ALA A 367 -9.91 -18.41 17.05
C ALA A 367 -9.02 -18.99 15.93
N ALA A 368 -9.51 -19.04 14.68
CA ALA A 368 -8.75 -19.46 13.51
C ALA A 368 -8.05 -18.29 12.76
N LEU A 369 -8.36 -17.04 13.09
CA LEU A 369 -7.75 -15.85 12.51
C LEU A 369 -6.83 -15.15 13.53
N ASN A 370 -5.84 -14.41 13.03
CA ASN A 370 -4.94 -13.66 13.91
C ASN A 370 -5.55 -12.34 14.46
N THR A 371 -6.78 -11.96 14.10
CA THR A 371 -7.39 -10.62 14.30
C THR A 371 -7.24 -10.08 15.72
N LEU A 372 -7.69 -10.84 16.73
CA LEU A 372 -7.65 -10.41 18.14
C LEU A 372 -6.25 -10.53 18.77
N SER A 373 -5.29 -11.14 18.08
CA SER A 373 -3.92 -11.37 18.58
C SER A 373 -2.86 -10.49 17.93
N SER A 374 -3.19 -9.84 16.80
CA SER A 374 -2.32 -8.93 16.04
C SER A 374 -2.64 -7.47 16.34
N ILE A 375 -3.93 -7.09 16.37
CA ILE A 375 -4.36 -5.75 16.74
C ILE A 375 -4.04 -5.48 18.21
N THR A 376 -3.46 -4.33 18.52
CA THR A 376 -3.23 -3.86 19.89
C THR A 376 -3.98 -2.56 20.18
N TYR A 377 -4.39 -2.37 21.43
CA TYR A 377 -4.89 -1.12 22.00
C TYR A 377 -4.00 -0.80 23.21
N ASN A 378 -3.34 0.36 23.20
CA ASN A 378 -2.34 0.75 24.21
C ASN A 378 -1.31 -0.35 24.51
N ASP A 379 -0.63 -0.85 23.46
CA ASP A 379 0.32 -1.98 23.49
C ASP A 379 -0.21 -3.33 23.99
N VAL A 380 -1.50 -3.44 24.36
CA VAL A 380 -2.13 -4.69 24.80
C VAL A 380 -2.91 -5.32 23.64
N ALA A 381 -2.72 -6.61 23.38
CA ALA A 381 -3.42 -7.33 22.32
C ALA A 381 -4.94 -7.32 22.53
N LEU A 382 -5.71 -7.07 21.46
CA LEU A 382 -7.14 -6.76 21.55
C LEU A 382 -7.95 -7.83 22.29
N LYS A 383 -7.60 -9.12 22.13
CA LYS A 383 -8.17 -10.26 22.89
C LYS A 383 -8.18 -10.07 24.41
N ASP A 384 -7.17 -9.38 24.95
CA ASP A 384 -6.95 -9.17 26.39
C ASP A 384 -7.62 -7.86 26.87
N CYS A 385 -8.08 -7.02 25.92
CA CYS A 385 -8.81 -5.78 26.16
C CYS A 385 -10.34 -5.94 26.16
N LEU A 386 -10.87 -7.01 25.54
CA LEU A 386 -12.32 -7.25 25.46
C LEU A 386 -12.91 -7.56 26.85
N GLY A 387 -13.95 -6.83 27.23
CA GLY A 387 -14.61 -7.00 28.53
C GLY A 387 -15.38 -8.32 28.66
N THR A 388 -15.45 -8.88 29.87
CA THR A 388 -16.15 -10.15 30.16
C THR A 388 -17.69 -10.05 30.13
N ALA A 389 -18.26 -9.03 29.50
CA ALA A 389 -19.69 -8.84 29.33
C ALA A 389 -20.06 -9.07 27.86
N ASN A 390 -20.89 -10.09 27.60
CA ASN A 390 -21.33 -10.56 26.28
C ASN A 390 -20.34 -11.50 25.54
N ASP A 391 -19.81 -12.52 26.22
CA ASP A 391 -19.28 -13.78 25.64
C ASP A 391 -18.35 -13.66 24.41
N GLY A 392 -17.52 -12.61 24.35
CA GLY A 392 -16.59 -12.39 23.23
C GLY A 392 -17.28 -12.13 21.87
N GLN A 393 -18.56 -11.74 21.87
CA GLN A 393 -19.31 -11.48 20.65
C GLN A 393 -18.91 -10.13 20.04
N MET A 394 -17.84 -10.17 19.22
CA MET A 394 -17.70 -9.25 18.09
C MET A 394 -19.00 -9.25 17.26
N LEU A 395 -19.32 -8.12 16.63
CA LEU A 395 -20.53 -7.97 15.81
C LEU A 395 -20.17 -7.45 14.40
N LEU A 396 -20.61 -8.18 13.39
CA LEU A 396 -20.49 -7.79 11.99
C LEU A 396 -21.58 -6.78 11.64
N GLN A 397 -21.20 -5.72 10.92
CA GLN A 397 -22.13 -4.84 10.19
C GLN A 397 -23.29 -4.38 11.08
N MET A 398 -22.99 -3.76 12.22
CA MET A 398 -24.04 -3.23 13.07
C MET A 398 -24.82 -2.13 12.31
N TRP A 399 -26.15 -2.24 12.33
CA TRP A 399 -27.07 -1.33 11.64
C TRP A 399 -26.83 -1.26 10.11
N THR A 400 -26.91 -0.08 9.50
CA THR A 400 -26.90 0.10 8.03
C THR A 400 -25.52 0.49 7.47
N ARG A 401 -24.43 0.17 8.18
CA ARG A 401 -23.05 0.56 7.80
C ARG A 401 -22.30 -0.62 7.17
N PRO A 402 -22.07 -0.61 5.84
CA PRO A 402 -21.34 -1.69 5.17
C PRO A 402 -19.85 -1.68 5.53
N ASN A 403 -19.21 -2.84 5.36
CA ASN A 403 -17.77 -3.08 5.55
C ASN A 403 -17.22 -2.86 6.97
N THR A 404 -18.04 -2.60 8.00
CA THR A 404 -17.58 -2.36 9.38
C THR A 404 -17.70 -3.58 10.30
N ILE A 405 -16.63 -3.87 11.05
CA ILE A 405 -16.56 -4.88 12.13
C ILE A 405 -16.49 -4.15 13.47
N TYR A 406 -17.34 -4.48 14.44
CA TYR A 406 -17.38 -3.83 15.75
C TYR A 406 -16.77 -4.72 16.85
N PHE A 407 -15.87 -4.12 17.63
CA PHE A 407 -15.16 -4.74 18.76
C PHE A 407 -15.59 -4.07 20.08
N PRO A 408 -16.16 -4.80 21.05
CA PRO A 408 -16.64 -4.22 22.30
C PRO A 408 -15.49 -3.86 23.24
N MET A 409 -15.36 -2.56 23.57
CA MET A 409 -14.29 -2.03 24.42
C MET A 409 -14.77 -0.86 25.29
N ALA A 410 -13.91 -0.42 26.20
CA ALA A 410 -14.16 0.76 27.03
C ALA A 410 -14.08 2.07 26.22
N GLU A 411 -14.56 3.16 26.82
CA GLU A 411 -14.51 4.50 26.24
C GLU A 411 -13.05 4.99 26.16
N PRO A 412 -12.57 5.40 24.96
CA PRO A 412 -11.20 5.84 24.77
C PRO A 412 -10.94 7.19 25.43
N LYS A 413 -9.68 7.42 25.77
CA LYS A 413 -9.17 8.65 26.39
C LYS A 413 -8.20 9.32 25.42
N ALA A 414 -8.06 10.64 25.53
CA ALA A 414 -7.00 11.34 24.81
C ALA A 414 -5.64 10.67 25.09
N GLU A 415 -4.82 10.56 24.05
CA GLU A 415 -3.56 9.79 23.99
C GLU A 415 -3.70 8.24 23.92
N ASP A 416 -4.90 7.66 23.94
CA ASP A 416 -5.07 6.22 23.65
C ASP A 416 -4.65 5.91 22.20
N THR A 417 -4.11 4.71 21.99
CA THR A 417 -3.57 4.24 20.70
C THR A 417 -4.15 2.89 20.29
N ILE A 418 -4.26 2.67 18.98
CA ILE A 418 -4.57 1.36 18.36
C ILE A 418 -3.57 1.11 17.25
N VAL A 419 -3.03 -0.11 17.15
CA VAL A 419 -2.20 -0.54 16.03
C VAL A 419 -2.84 -1.75 15.35
N ILE A 420 -2.95 -1.69 14.03
CA ILE A 420 -3.44 -2.75 13.15
C ILE A 420 -2.27 -3.15 12.24
N PRO A 421 -1.49 -4.20 12.57
CA PRO A 421 -0.33 -4.58 11.77
C PRO A 421 -0.69 -5.08 10.35
N ALA A 422 0.21 -4.88 9.39
CA ALA A 422 0.17 -5.56 8.11
C ALA A 422 0.13 -7.10 8.33
N GLY A 423 -0.66 -7.81 7.54
CA GLY A 423 -0.95 -9.23 7.76
C GLY A 423 -2.04 -9.51 8.81
N THR A 424 -2.70 -8.49 9.37
CA THR A 424 -3.90 -8.68 10.21
C THR A 424 -5.04 -9.23 9.35
N GLN A 425 -5.53 -10.43 9.68
CA GLN A 425 -6.60 -11.12 8.98
C GLN A 425 -7.97 -10.72 9.55
N PHE A 426 -8.97 -10.58 8.69
CA PHE A 426 -10.37 -10.31 9.04
C PHE A 426 -11.32 -11.29 8.32
N PRO A 427 -12.41 -11.71 8.97
CA PRO A 427 -13.32 -12.73 8.43
C PRO A 427 -14.17 -12.22 7.26
N SER A 428 -14.40 -13.05 6.24
CA SER A 428 -15.41 -12.81 5.19
C SER A 428 -16.79 -13.40 5.58
N SER A 429 -17.87 -13.01 4.92
CA SER A 429 -19.22 -13.55 5.19
C SER A 429 -19.34 -15.04 4.85
N ALA A 430 -18.67 -15.49 3.79
CA ALA A 430 -18.50 -16.91 3.49
C ALA A 430 -17.82 -17.68 4.64
N PHE A 431 -16.82 -17.06 5.26
CA PHE A 431 -16.10 -17.62 6.41
C PHE A 431 -16.97 -17.68 7.67
N ILE A 432 -17.80 -16.66 7.92
CA ILE A 432 -18.75 -16.62 9.05
C ILE A 432 -19.83 -17.72 8.92
N ALA A 433 -20.33 -17.94 7.70
CA ALA A 433 -21.31 -18.97 7.41
C ALA A 433 -20.73 -20.37 7.65
N ASN A 434 -19.65 -20.71 6.93
CA ASN A 434 -19.22 -22.10 6.71
C ASN A 434 -17.78 -22.41 7.18
N GLY A 435 -16.97 -21.43 7.59
CA GLY A 435 -15.55 -21.64 7.93
C GLY A 435 -14.63 -21.84 6.72
N THR A 436 -15.01 -21.29 5.56
CA THR A 436 -14.39 -21.47 4.23
C THR A 436 -14.31 -20.14 3.47
N GLU A 437 -13.58 -20.02 2.37
CA GLU A 437 -12.12 -20.19 2.33
C GLU A 437 -11.42 -18.82 2.44
N THR A 438 -12.17 -17.71 2.51
CA THR A 438 -11.67 -16.35 2.29
C THR A 438 -11.52 -15.54 3.58
N CYS A 439 -10.43 -14.78 3.68
CA CYS A 439 -10.26 -13.73 4.68
C CYS A 439 -9.67 -12.47 4.03
N TYR A 440 -10.02 -11.31 4.59
CA TYR A 440 -9.39 -10.04 4.21
C TYR A 440 -8.09 -9.86 4.99
N VAL A 441 -7.08 -9.20 4.42
CA VAL A 441 -5.77 -9.01 5.05
C VAL A 441 -5.33 -7.56 4.92
N ALA A 442 -4.97 -6.94 6.05
CA ALA A 442 -4.42 -5.60 6.10
C ALA A 442 -3.09 -5.53 5.33
N THR A 443 -3.04 -4.65 4.34
CA THR A 443 -1.86 -4.42 3.48
C THR A 443 -0.76 -3.60 4.17
N GLU A 444 -1.16 -2.60 4.95
CA GLU A 444 -0.27 -1.72 5.71
C GLU A 444 -0.39 -1.93 7.23
N THR A 445 0.65 -1.57 7.98
CA THR A 445 0.57 -1.41 9.44
C THR A 445 0.05 -0.01 9.71
N VAL A 446 -1.13 0.10 10.33
CA VAL A 446 -1.76 1.39 10.62
C VAL A 446 -1.79 1.62 12.12
N THR A 447 -1.24 2.75 12.56
CA THR A 447 -1.40 3.25 13.92
C THR A 447 -2.47 4.33 13.93
N TYR A 448 -3.31 4.33 14.96
CA TYR A 448 -4.33 5.35 15.23
C TYR A 448 -4.15 5.88 16.65
N LYS A 449 -4.46 7.16 16.85
CA LYS A 449 -4.42 7.84 18.15
C LYS A 449 -5.71 8.63 18.39
N PHE A 450 -6.24 8.58 19.60
CA PHE A 450 -7.43 9.33 19.99
C PHE A 450 -7.06 10.72 20.51
N ASP A 451 -7.59 11.78 19.89
CA ASP A 451 -7.31 13.18 20.27
C ASP A 451 -8.17 13.68 21.46
N GLY A 452 -9.19 12.91 21.84
CA GLY A 452 -10.20 13.28 22.84
C GLY A 452 -11.63 13.36 22.27
N ALA A 453 -11.77 13.41 20.94
CA ALA A 453 -13.02 13.40 20.19
C ALA A 453 -13.02 12.38 19.03
N ASN A 454 -11.91 12.25 18.30
CA ASN A 454 -11.76 11.44 17.09
C ASN A 454 -10.51 10.54 17.13
N TRP A 455 -10.48 9.52 16.28
CA TRP A 455 -9.29 8.69 16.03
C TRP A 455 -8.59 9.14 14.73
N GLY A 456 -7.43 9.78 14.85
CA GLY A 456 -6.59 10.15 13.70
C GLY A 456 -5.59 9.02 13.34
N LYS A 457 -5.33 8.80 12.04
CA LYS A 457 -4.22 7.92 11.61
C LYS A 457 -2.90 8.61 11.99
N VAL A 458 -2.06 7.92 12.76
CA VAL A 458 -0.68 8.35 13.02
C VAL A 458 0.15 7.96 11.82
N ILE A 459 0.85 8.93 11.26
CA ILE A 459 1.74 8.79 10.10
C ILE A 459 3.10 9.35 10.52
N ASP A 460 4.18 8.61 10.28
CA ASP A 460 5.55 9.11 10.47
C ASP A 460 5.93 9.91 9.21
N PHE A 461 5.81 11.24 9.27
CA PHE A 461 6.03 12.10 8.11
C PHE A 461 7.51 12.36 7.81
N GLU A 462 7.88 12.36 6.53
CA GLU A 462 9.04 13.10 6.02
C GLU A 462 8.73 14.61 6.08
N GLU A 463 9.06 15.22 7.23
CA GLU A 463 8.83 16.65 7.47
C GLU A 463 9.87 17.54 6.77
N THR A 464 9.41 18.61 6.12
CA THR A 464 10.24 19.65 5.50
C THR A 464 10.07 20.98 6.23
N GLU A 465 11.15 21.52 6.79
CA GLU A 465 11.13 22.78 7.55
C GLU A 465 10.68 23.98 6.69
N VAL A 466 9.82 24.83 7.24
CA VAL A 466 9.29 26.04 6.60
C VAL A 466 9.15 27.20 7.59
N SER A 467 9.43 28.41 7.13
CA SER A 467 8.82 29.64 7.66
C SER A 467 7.52 29.97 6.92
N VAL A 468 6.63 30.70 7.58
CA VAL A 468 5.33 31.15 7.04
C VAL A 468 5.21 32.68 7.05
N THR A 469 4.50 33.21 6.06
CA THR A 469 4.09 34.61 5.96
C THR A 469 2.59 34.69 5.61
N MET A 470 1.93 35.82 5.86
CA MET A 470 0.53 35.99 5.47
C MET A 470 0.43 36.55 4.04
N TYR A 471 -0.31 35.85 3.16
CA TYR A 471 -0.60 36.33 1.81
C TYR A 471 -1.80 37.28 1.76
N GLY A 472 -2.77 37.09 2.67
CA GLY A 472 -3.94 37.96 2.83
C GLY A 472 -5.27 37.30 2.48
N TYR A 473 -6.35 38.05 2.71
CA TYR A 473 -7.74 37.59 2.63
C TYR A 473 -8.36 37.89 1.26
N ASN A 474 -9.05 36.92 0.66
CA ASN A 474 -9.74 37.06 -0.62
C ASN A 474 -10.93 36.07 -0.72
N ASN A 475 -12.11 36.56 -1.11
CA ASN A 475 -13.33 35.75 -1.32
C ASN A 475 -13.68 34.77 -0.18
N GLY A 476 -13.61 35.21 1.08
CA GLY A 476 -13.95 34.38 2.25
C GLY A 476 -12.83 33.47 2.76
N ARG A 477 -11.63 33.56 2.18
CA ARG A 477 -10.49 32.70 2.52
C ARG A 477 -9.24 33.51 2.83
N LEU A 478 -8.52 33.09 3.87
CA LEU A 478 -7.21 33.65 4.24
C LEU A 478 -6.11 32.71 3.73
N GLY A 479 -5.09 33.29 3.09
CA GLY A 479 -3.93 32.55 2.58
C GLY A 479 -2.70 32.72 3.46
N ILE A 480 -2.17 31.62 3.97
CA ILE A 480 -0.79 31.53 4.50
C ILE A 480 0.14 31.17 3.34
N GLN A 481 1.27 31.82 3.22
CA GLN A 481 2.32 31.49 2.25
C GLN A 481 3.51 30.84 2.96
N LEU A 482 3.92 29.68 2.45
CA LEU A 482 5.07 28.93 2.92
C LEU A 482 6.33 29.38 2.15
N SER A 483 7.47 29.41 2.83
CA SER A 483 8.78 29.69 2.21
C SER A 483 9.10 28.74 1.04
N GLN A 484 8.76 27.47 1.17
CA GLN A 484 8.85 26.45 0.12
C GLN A 484 7.64 25.52 0.16
N SER A 485 7.22 25.00 -0.99
CA SER A 485 6.38 23.81 -1.09
C SER A 485 6.43 23.18 -2.50
N ASP A 486 5.74 22.06 -2.68
CA ASP A 486 5.58 21.28 -3.91
C ASP A 486 4.25 21.59 -4.64
N TYR A 487 3.60 22.73 -4.37
CA TYR A 487 2.24 23.02 -4.83
C TYR A 487 2.16 23.33 -6.34
N ASP A 488 2.55 22.41 -7.21
CA ASP A 488 2.62 22.60 -8.66
C ASP A 488 1.24 22.78 -9.32
N THR A 489 0.15 22.38 -8.66
CA THR A 489 -1.23 22.41 -9.22
C THR A 489 -2.06 23.57 -8.67
N PRO A 490 -2.40 24.58 -9.51
CA PRO A 490 -3.34 25.64 -9.15
C PRO A 490 -4.72 25.17 -8.71
N ASN A 491 -5.21 25.70 -7.59
CA ASN A 491 -6.55 25.46 -7.02
C ASN A 491 -6.81 23.98 -6.66
N GLN A 492 -5.79 23.27 -6.16
CA GLN A 492 -5.96 21.94 -5.60
C GLN A 492 -6.74 22.04 -4.27
N GLY A 493 -8.06 21.91 -4.36
CA GLY A 493 -8.95 21.89 -3.20
C GLY A 493 -8.78 20.62 -2.36
N PHE A 494 -9.10 20.72 -1.07
CA PHE A 494 -9.14 19.59 -0.14
C PHE A 494 -10.25 19.76 0.92
N GLU A 495 -10.69 18.64 1.50
CA GLU A 495 -11.57 18.56 2.68
C GLU A 495 -10.74 18.39 3.97
N TYR A 496 -11.26 18.79 5.15
CA TYR A 496 -10.53 18.57 6.42
C TYR A 496 -10.31 17.08 6.74
N SER A 497 -11.15 16.19 6.20
CA SER A 497 -11.02 14.74 6.32
C SER A 497 -9.70 14.23 5.70
N GLU A 498 -9.29 14.77 4.56
CA GLU A 498 -8.07 14.40 3.84
C GLU A 498 -6.82 14.81 4.62
N ILE A 499 -6.85 15.96 5.30
CA ILE A 499 -5.73 16.46 6.13
C ILE A 499 -5.83 16.09 7.62
N SER A 500 -6.75 15.20 8.00
CA SER A 500 -7.03 14.85 9.40
C SER A 500 -5.88 14.14 10.15
N ALA A 501 -4.89 13.63 9.44
CA ALA A 501 -3.65 13.07 10.02
C ALA A 501 -2.60 14.14 10.37
N LEU A 502 -2.81 15.40 9.98
CA LEU A 502 -1.90 16.53 10.21
C LEU A 502 -2.44 17.45 11.30
N ASN A 503 -1.55 18.01 12.13
CA ASN A 503 -1.96 18.95 13.18
C ASN A 503 -2.39 20.35 12.69
N THR A 504 -2.39 20.60 11.36
CA THR A 504 -2.70 21.88 10.70
C THR A 504 -3.92 22.60 11.30
N MET A 505 -5.02 21.86 11.48
CA MET A 505 -6.33 22.42 11.78
C MET A 505 -6.60 22.59 13.29
N SER A 506 -5.79 21.96 14.13
CA SER A 506 -5.84 22.05 15.60
C SER A 506 -4.78 22.99 16.17
N ASN A 507 -3.62 23.11 15.53
CA ASN A 507 -2.55 24.01 15.97
C ASN A 507 -2.78 25.47 15.55
N ILE A 508 -3.28 25.72 14.32
CA ILE A 508 -3.57 27.09 13.88
C ILE A 508 -4.81 27.60 14.63
N THR A 509 -4.71 28.78 15.23
CA THR A 509 -5.85 29.43 15.90
C THR A 509 -6.18 30.78 15.27
N TYR A 510 -7.48 31.07 15.19
CA TYR A 510 -8.05 32.37 14.83
C TYR A 510 -8.77 32.94 16.06
N ASN A 511 -8.36 34.12 16.51
CA ASN A 511 -8.84 34.77 17.73
C ASN A 511 -8.79 33.85 18.99
N GLY A 512 -7.82 32.94 19.04
CA GLY A 512 -7.63 31.98 20.14
C GLY A 512 -8.52 30.73 20.08
N VAL A 513 -9.29 30.55 19.01
CA VAL A 513 -10.08 29.33 18.72
C VAL A 513 -9.39 28.55 17.61
N ALA A 514 -9.26 27.23 17.74
CA ALA A 514 -8.64 26.40 16.70
C ALA A 514 -9.45 26.42 15.40
N LEU A 515 -8.79 26.28 14.24
CA LEU A 515 -9.50 26.41 12.94
C LEU A 515 -10.64 25.39 12.79
N ASN A 516 -10.42 24.14 13.20
CA ASN A 516 -11.43 23.07 13.22
C ASN A 516 -12.68 23.39 14.08
N GLU A 517 -12.53 24.14 15.17
CA GLU A 517 -13.64 24.63 16.00
C GLU A 517 -14.31 25.89 15.42
N SER A 518 -13.52 26.79 14.85
CA SER A 518 -13.98 28.11 14.39
C SER A 518 -14.85 28.05 13.12
N ALA A 519 -14.60 27.05 12.26
CA ALA A 519 -15.29 26.82 11.00
C ALA A 519 -15.45 25.31 10.78
N PRO A 520 -16.41 24.65 11.47
CA PRO A 520 -16.59 23.21 11.38
C PRO A 520 -16.95 22.80 9.94
N ALA A 521 -16.18 21.84 9.40
CA ALA A 521 -16.36 21.31 8.06
C ALA A 521 -17.78 20.76 7.84
N LYS A 522 -18.19 20.73 6.57
CA LYS A 522 -19.30 19.89 6.12
C LYS A 522 -18.73 18.80 5.20
N GLU A 523 -18.98 17.55 5.58
CA GLU A 523 -18.68 16.36 4.79
C GLU A 523 -19.10 16.56 3.32
N GLY A 524 -18.15 16.55 2.37
CA GLY A 524 -18.41 16.81 0.95
C GLY A 524 -18.35 18.28 0.48
N GLU A 525 -17.90 19.23 1.31
CA GLU A 525 -17.58 20.61 0.89
C GLU A 525 -16.06 20.87 0.94
N ILE A 526 -15.52 21.54 -0.08
CA ILE A 526 -14.08 21.86 -0.15
C ILE A 526 -13.74 22.94 0.89
N ASP A 527 -13.22 22.50 2.04
CA ASP A 527 -12.89 23.37 3.17
C ASP A 527 -11.62 24.22 2.92
N GLY A 528 -10.66 23.73 2.13
CA GLY A 528 -9.36 24.40 1.89
C GLY A 528 -8.82 24.27 0.45
N TYR A 529 -7.76 25.01 0.13
CA TYR A 529 -7.08 24.96 -1.18
C TYR A 529 -5.56 25.15 -1.05
N LEU A 530 -4.80 24.34 -1.79
CA LEU A 530 -3.39 24.59 -2.11
C LEU A 530 -3.30 25.42 -3.41
N GLN A 531 -2.38 26.38 -3.43
CA GLN A 531 -2.09 27.29 -4.54
C GLN A 531 -3.36 27.85 -5.21
N MET A 532 -4.25 28.49 -4.43
CA MET A 532 -5.46 29.08 -5.03
C MET A 532 -5.07 30.22 -6.00
N TRP A 533 -5.67 30.17 -7.19
CA TRP A 533 -5.34 30.96 -8.38
C TRP A 533 -3.93 30.75 -8.94
N THR A 534 -2.95 31.60 -8.62
CA THR A 534 -1.57 31.53 -9.15
C THR A 534 -0.55 32.04 -8.12
N HIS A 535 -0.80 31.76 -6.84
CA HIS A 535 0.00 32.29 -5.73
C HIS A 535 0.90 31.17 -5.17
N PRO A 536 2.21 31.17 -5.47
CA PRO A 536 3.08 30.06 -5.14
C PRO A 536 3.12 29.79 -3.64
N ASN A 537 3.19 28.51 -3.28
CA ASN A 537 3.36 28.03 -1.91
C ASN A 537 2.25 28.44 -0.92
N THR A 538 1.04 28.75 -1.41
CA THR A 538 -0.06 29.20 -0.54
C THR A 538 -1.00 28.08 -0.09
N PHE A 539 -1.33 28.09 1.20
CA PHE A 539 -2.37 27.28 1.84
C PHE A 539 -3.54 28.22 2.21
N TYR A 540 -4.73 27.94 1.70
CA TYR A 540 -5.93 28.75 1.94
C TYR A 540 -7.00 27.98 2.73
N PHE A 541 -7.54 28.61 3.76
CA PHE A 541 -8.62 28.11 4.62
C PHE A 541 -9.74 29.15 4.72
N ALA A 542 -10.95 28.73 5.06
CA ALA A 542 -12.09 29.62 5.24
C ALA A 542 -12.04 30.30 6.63
N ILE A 543 -12.34 31.60 6.69
CA ILE A 543 -12.59 32.34 7.94
C ILE A 543 -13.72 33.35 7.75
N ALA A 544 -14.16 33.95 8.87
CA ALA A 544 -15.03 35.12 8.83
C ALA A 544 -14.35 36.33 8.15
N GLU A 545 -15.14 37.35 7.81
CA GLU A 545 -14.61 38.63 7.31
C GLU A 545 -13.79 39.32 8.42
N SER A 546 -12.50 39.57 8.15
CA SER A 546 -11.54 40.00 9.18
C SER A 546 -11.84 41.41 9.70
N ALA A 547 -11.82 41.54 11.02
CA ALA A 547 -12.02 42.79 11.76
C ALA A 547 -10.70 43.31 12.37
N GLU A 548 -10.62 44.63 12.57
CA GLU A 548 -9.43 45.28 13.14
C GLU A 548 -9.09 44.70 14.53
N GLY A 549 -7.88 44.18 14.70
CA GLY A 549 -7.45 43.46 15.91
C GLY A 549 -7.66 41.94 15.89
N ASP A 550 -8.21 41.37 14.80
CA ASP A 550 -8.22 39.92 14.61
C ASP A 550 -6.80 39.35 14.57
N LYS A 551 -6.62 38.13 15.10
CA LYS A 551 -5.32 37.50 15.34
C LYS A 551 -5.28 36.07 14.83
N ILE A 552 -4.22 35.72 14.11
CA ILE A 552 -3.87 34.35 13.73
C ILE A 552 -2.59 33.98 14.47
N VAL A 553 -2.55 32.78 15.07
CA VAL A 553 -1.34 32.19 15.67
C VAL A 553 -1.09 30.84 15.02
N ILE A 554 0.15 30.64 14.57
CA ILE A 554 0.67 29.42 13.97
C ILE A 554 1.86 28.99 14.84
N PRO A 555 1.69 28.07 15.80
CA PRO A 555 2.79 27.58 16.65
C PRO A 555 3.93 26.95 15.85
N ALA A 556 5.12 26.85 16.45
CA ALA A 556 6.17 25.95 15.97
C ALA A 556 5.68 24.48 16.05
N GLY A 557 6.11 23.65 15.10
CA GLY A 557 5.61 22.28 14.96
C GLY A 557 4.23 22.18 14.28
N THR A 558 3.73 23.27 13.68
CA THR A 558 2.52 23.22 12.85
C THR A 558 2.84 22.62 11.50
N GLN A 559 2.15 21.54 11.17
CA GLN A 559 2.24 20.83 9.90
C GLN A 559 1.32 21.46 8.86
N PHE A 560 1.68 21.32 7.59
CA PHE A 560 0.87 21.65 6.41
C PHE A 560 1.00 20.52 5.38
N PRO A 561 -0.07 20.17 4.64
CA PRO A 561 -0.05 19.08 3.66
C PRO A 561 0.85 19.41 2.46
N SER A 562 1.51 18.39 1.90
CA SER A 562 2.10 18.51 0.55
C SER A 562 1.05 18.32 -0.56
N SER A 563 1.37 18.76 -1.77
CA SER A 563 0.51 18.47 -2.94
C SER A 563 0.43 16.97 -3.21
N ALA A 564 1.54 16.26 -2.97
CA ALA A 564 1.63 14.80 -3.04
C ALA A 564 0.79 14.10 -1.96
N PHE A 565 0.76 14.63 -0.73
CA PHE A 565 -0.12 14.17 0.36
C PHE A 565 -1.58 14.28 -0.06
N ILE A 566 -2.04 15.43 -0.55
CA ILE A 566 -3.44 15.59 -1.03
C ILE A 566 -3.73 14.71 -2.26
N ALA A 567 -2.76 14.54 -3.17
CA ALA A 567 -2.99 13.82 -4.43
C ALA A 567 -2.98 12.29 -4.30
N ASN A 568 -2.19 11.72 -3.38
CA ASN A 568 -1.99 10.26 -3.27
C ASN A 568 -1.81 9.74 -1.83
N GLY A 569 -1.96 10.57 -0.80
CA GLY A 569 -1.75 10.18 0.61
C GLY A 569 -0.28 9.91 0.98
N THR A 570 0.68 10.53 0.30
CA THR A 570 2.11 10.34 0.62
C THR A 570 2.48 10.95 1.97
N GLU A 571 3.41 10.32 2.68
CA GLU A 571 3.81 10.66 4.06
C GLU A 571 4.73 11.92 4.12
N THR A 572 4.44 12.96 3.34
CA THR A 572 5.27 14.18 3.20
C THR A 572 4.50 15.43 3.64
N CYS A 573 5.06 16.23 4.56
CA CYS A 573 4.44 17.46 5.05
C CYS A 573 5.46 18.58 5.30
N TYR A 574 4.97 19.82 5.44
CA TYR A 574 5.79 20.99 5.80
C TYR A 574 5.59 21.36 7.25
N VAL A 575 6.66 21.56 8.03
CA VAL A 575 6.58 21.85 9.47
C VAL A 575 7.19 23.22 9.82
N THR A 576 6.48 24.02 10.62
CA THR A 576 6.99 25.32 11.08
C THR A 576 8.09 25.19 12.12
N THR A 577 9.21 25.87 11.92
CA THR A 577 10.33 25.87 12.88
C THR A 577 10.15 26.86 14.03
N GLU A 578 9.34 27.90 13.82
CA GLU A 578 9.13 29.02 14.75
C GLU A 578 7.64 29.36 14.86
N GLU A 579 7.23 30.01 15.96
CA GLU A 579 5.87 30.52 16.11
C GLU A 579 5.69 31.81 15.28
N ALA A 580 4.66 31.83 14.43
CA ALA A 580 4.30 32.99 13.64
C ALA A 580 2.94 33.55 14.08
N ILE A 581 2.92 34.83 14.43
CA ILE A 581 1.72 35.55 14.84
C ILE A 581 1.43 36.65 13.83
N PHE A 582 0.19 36.73 13.37
CA PHE A 582 -0.29 37.78 12.46
C PHE A 582 -1.49 38.50 13.08
N VAL A 583 -1.60 39.80 12.82
CA VAL A 583 -2.71 40.65 13.28
C VAL A 583 -3.28 41.48 12.14
N TYR A 584 -4.59 41.64 12.10
CA TYR A 584 -5.27 42.44 11.08
C TYR A 584 -5.34 43.91 11.53
N VAL A 585 -4.57 44.77 10.87
CA VAL A 585 -4.36 46.17 11.27
C VAL A 585 -4.39 47.08 10.03
N ASN A 586 -5.14 48.18 10.08
CA ASN A 586 -5.43 49.08 8.96
C ASN A 586 -5.99 48.36 7.71
N GLY A 587 -6.75 47.28 7.89
CA GLY A 587 -7.31 46.49 6.78
C GLY A 587 -6.33 45.58 6.04
N VAL A 588 -5.18 45.27 6.64
CA VAL A 588 -4.17 44.33 6.11
C VAL A 588 -3.71 43.41 7.23
N TRP A 589 -3.43 42.14 6.92
CA TRP A 589 -2.74 41.24 7.86
C TRP A 589 -1.24 41.56 7.87
N ASP A 590 -0.72 42.01 9.01
CA ASP A 590 0.70 42.31 9.24
C ASP A 590 1.29 41.35 10.29
N ALA A 591 2.61 41.19 10.32
CA ALA A 591 3.27 40.36 11.30
C ALA A 591 3.24 41.03 12.69
N TYR A 592 2.97 40.26 13.74
CA TYR A 592 3.04 40.76 15.10
C TYR A 592 4.49 40.86 15.57
N ALA A 593 4.91 42.06 15.94
CA ALA A 593 6.21 42.33 16.55
C ALA A 593 6.04 43.35 17.68
N GLU A 594 6.97 43.31 18.65
CA GLU A 594 7.05 44.24 19.78
C GLU A 594 8.37 45.03 19.70
N SER A 595 8.34 46.33 20.02
CA SER A 595 9.51 47.19 20.11
C SER A 595 9.31 48.28 21.16
N SER A 596 10.28 49.19 21.29
CA SER A 596 10.19 50.34 22.18
C SER A 596 10.98 51.53 21.66
N ALA A 597 10.52 52.73 21.98
CA ALA A 597 11.21 53.98 21.70
C ALA A 597 11.65 54.64 23.02
N THR A 598 12.80 55.30 23.02
CA THR A 598 13.25 56.13 24.15
C THR A 598 12.98 57.59 23.84
N VAL A 599 12.13 58.24 24.62
CA VAL A 599 11.94 59.70 24.57
C VAL A 599 12.84 60.34 25.62
N VAL A 600 13.70 61.27 25.18
CA VAL A 600 14.59 62.04 26.06
C VAL A 600 14.08 63.48 26.13
N ASP A 601 13.80 63.97 27.33
CA ASP A 601 13.34 65.36 27.52
C ASP A 601 14.49 66.37 27.49
N ALA A 602 14.16 67.67 27.47
CA ALA A 602 15.14 68.75 27.44
C ALA A 602 16.00 68.88 28.72
N THR A 603 15.74 68.09 29.77
CA THR A 603 16.59 67.96 30.96
C THR A 603 17.54 66.76 30.90
N GLY A 604 17.37 65.88 29.90
CA GLY A 604 18.08 64.62 29.74
C GLY A 604 17.41 63.43 30.43
N ALA A 605 16.21 63.58 31.00
CA ALA A 605 15.47 62.46 31.57
C ALA A 605 14.89 61.58 30.45
N SER A 606 14.92 60.26 30.61
CA SER A 606 14.53 59.29 29.58
C SER A 606 13.30 58.48 29.98
N THR A 607 12.32 58.41 29.07
CA THR A 607 11.10 57.60 29.18
C THR A 607 11.10 56.54 28.09
N VAL A 608 10.89 55.27 28.44
CA VAL A 608 10.77 54.17 27.46
C VAL A 608 9.30 53.90 27.19
N VAL A 609 8.89 54.00 25.92
CA VAL A 609 7.54 53.73 25.43
C VAL A 609 7.57 52.41 24.65
N ALA A 610 6.97 51.36 25.22
CA ALA A 610 6.80 50.07 24.53
C ALA A 610 5.57 50.12 23.59
N TYR A 611 5.68 49.47 22.44
CA TYR A 611 4.62 49.39 21.43
C TYR A 611 4.73 48.09 20.61
N ASN A 612 3.65 47.77 19.89
CA ASN A 612 3.58 46.61 19.01
C ASN A 612 2.92 46.96 17.66
N THR A 613 2.77 45.97 16.77
CA THR A 613 2.11 46.14 15.45
C THR A 613 0.73 46.78 15.53
N GLU A 614 -0.05 46.46 16.57
CA GLU A 614 -1.43 46.93 16.79
C GLU A 614 -1.47 48.38 17.28
N ASN A 615 -0.67 48.73 18.29
CA ASN A 615 -0.79 50.00 19.02
C ASN A 615 0.22 51.08 18.63
N ARG A 616 1.17 50.81 17.72
CA ARG A 616 2.21 51.78 17.30
C ARG A 616 1.68 53.15 16.83
N ALA A 617 0.46 53.21 16.29
CA ALA A 617 -0.18 54.48 15.91
C ALA A 617 -0.65 55.29 17.14
N GLU A 618 -1.24 54.63 18.14
CA GLU A 618 -1.60 55.24 19.43
C GLU A 618 -0.34 55.71 20.17
N LYS A 619 0.70 54.85 20.23
CA LYS A 619 1.96 55.17 20.90
C LYS A 619 2.76 56.27 20.21
N LEU A 620 2.63 56.44 18.89
CA LEU A 620 3.15 57.62 18.20
C LEU A 620 2.41 58.90 18.59
N ALA A 621 1.10 58.84 18.85
CA ALA A 621 0.33 59.98 19.36
C ALA A 621 0.68 60.30 20.82
N GLU A 622 0.92 59.27 21.66
CA GLU A 622 1.43 59.44 23.03
C GLU A 622 2.80 60.12 23.03
N ILE A 623 3.76 59.66 22.21
CA ILE A 623 5.07 60.30 22.04
C ILE A 623 4.94 61.74 21.56
N LYS A 624 4.09 62.02 20.55
CA LYS A 624 3.81 63.38 20.06
C LYS A 624 3.26 64.31 21.16
N ALA A 625 2.51 63.77 22.13
CA ALA A 625 2.00 64.50 23.28
C ALA A 625 3.01 64.69 24.44
N MET A 626 4.22 64.10 24.36
CA MET A 626 5.30 64.34 25.34
C MET A 626 6.05 65.66 25.10
N LEU A 627 5.83 66.35 23.98
CA LEU A 627 6.41 67.67 23.72
C LEU A 627 5.75 68.72 24.64
N PRO A 628 6.49 69.41 25.53
CA PRO A 628 5.86 70.33 26.49
C PRO A 628 5.25 71.55 25.80
N ALA A 629 3.97 71.83 26.08
CA ALA A 629 3.25 72.97 25.52
C ALA A 629 3.69 74.33 26.12
N ASP A 630 4.14 74.32 27.39
CA ASP A 630 4.59 75.51 28.10
C ASP A 630 6.13 75.57 28.11
N ALA A 631 6.71 76.43 27.28
CA ALA A 631 8.13 76.73 27.27
C ALA A 631 8.48 77.94 28.17
N GLU A 632 9.77 78.09 28.51
CA GLU A 632 10.26 79.31 29.15
C GLU A 632 10.16 80.50 28.21
N GLU A 633 9.89 81.71 28.73
CA GLU A 633 9.76 82.91 27.91
C GLU A 633 11.05 83.18 27.10
N GLY A 634 10.92 83.30 25.78
CA GLY A 634 12.06 83.40 24.85
C GLY A 634 12.48 82.08 24.19
N TYR A 635 11.92 80.95 24.59
CA TYR A 635 12.28 79.63 24.09
C TYR A 635 11.06 78.84 23.60
N GLU A 636 11.33 77.82 22.79
CA GLU A 636 10.38 76.77 22.41
C GLU A 636 10.98 75.39 22.68
N TYR A 637 10.13 74.37 22.80
CA TYR A 637 10.55 72.98 22.81
C TYR A 637 10.25 72.34 21.46
N VAL A 638 11.28 71.74 20.84
CA VAL A 638 11.17 71.09 19.53
C VAL A 638 11.82 69.70 19.57
N TRP A 639 11.43 68.83 18.66
CA TRP A 639 12.13 67.56 18.45
C TRP A 639 13.44 67.82 17.70
N ALA A 640 14.55 67.24 18.17
CA ALA A 640 15.87 67.41 17.57
C ALA A 640 15.95 66.82 16.15
N GLU A 641 15.16 65.78 15.88
CA GLU A 641 14.93 65.20 14.56
C GLU A 641 13.42 64.97 14.38
N ALA A 642 12.93 64.95 13.14
CA ALA A 642 11.51 64.76 12.86
C ALA A 642 11.05 63.34 13.26
N LEU A 643 9.97 63.26 14.03
CA LEU A 643 9.33 61.97 14.35
C LEU A 643 8.84 61.27 13.07
N PRO A 644 8.94 59.94 12.97
CA PRO A 644 8.45 59.20 11.82
C PRO A 644 6.91 59.19 11.76
N ASP A 645 6.36 58.91 10.57
CA ASP A 645 4.91 58.76 10.37
C ASP A 645 4.34 57.48 11.02
N VAL A 646 5.18 56.45 11.20
CA VAL A 646 4.87 55.18 11.85
C VAL A 646 6.10 54.74 12.68
N LEU A 647 5.91 54.23 13.89
CA LEU A 647 7.02 53.73 14.70
C LEU A 647 7.60 52.42 14.10
N PRO A 648 8.94 52.29 14.00
CA PRO A 648 9.59 51.11 13.43
C PRO A 648 9.53 49.90 14.39
N LEU A 649 9.30 48.71 13.84
CA LEU A 649 9.27 47.45 14.61
C LEU A 649 10.59 46.67 14.54
N ASP A 650 11.50 47.06 13.64
CA ASP A 650 12.81 46.43 13.39
C ASP A 650 13.95 47.03 14.25
N SER A 651 13.65 48.08 15.01
CA SER A 651 14.62 48.93 15.69
C SER A 651 14.01 49.65 16.90
N THR A 652 14.85 50.09 17.83
CA THR A 652 14.47 50.82 19.04
C THR A 652 14.93 52.28 18.97
N PRO A 653 14.14 53.19 18.36
CA PRO A 653 14.58 54.56 18.11
C PRO A 653 14.69 55.39 19.38
N THR A 654 15.49 56.46 19.33
CA THR A 654 15.57 57.48 20.39
C THR A 654 15.13 58.82 19.83
N PHE A 655 14.18 59.47 20.48
CA PHE A 655 13.67 60.78 20.09
C PHE A 655 14.00 61.79 21.19
N THR A 656 14.72 62.85 20.86
CA THR A 656 15.16 63.86 21.83
C THR A 656 14.39 65.17 21.66
N ILE A 657 13.90 65.72 22.76
CA ILE A 657 13.33 67.06 22.83
C ILE A 657 14.44 68.03 23.23
N VAL A 658 14.59 69.13 22.51
CA VAL A 658 15.56 70.19 22.79
C VAL A 658 14.86 71.52 23.04
N LYS A 659 15.48 72.34 23.91
CA LYS A 659 15.10 73.74 24.11
C LYS A 659 15.79 74.57 23.04
N SER A 660 15.02 75.27 22.21
CA SER A 660 15.51 76.20 21.19
C SER A 660 15.18 77.63 21.59
N ALA A 661 16.05 78.60 21.29
CA ALA A 661 15.74 80.01 21.48
C ALA A 661 14.88 80.52 20.30
N ILE A 662 13.86 81.32 20.57
CA ILE A 662 12.98 81.88 19.54
C ILE A 662 13.68 83.07 18.87
N GLU A 663 13.66 83.08 17.53
CA GLU A 663 14.06 84.24 16.72
C GLU A 663 12.94 85.28 16.67
N TYR A 664 13.30 86.54 16.94
CA TYR A 664 12.43 87.72 16.90
C TYR A 664 13.01 88.76 15.94
N THR A 665 12.16 89.55 15.28
CA THR A 665 12.63 90.64 14.41
C THR A 665 12.69 91.97 15.17
N VAL A 666 13.76 92.73 14.95
CA VAL A 666 13.81 94.17 15.21
C VAL A 666 13.62 94.94 13.90
N THR A 667 12.71 95.92 13.88
CA THR A 667 12.36 96.72 12.70
C THR A 667 12.62 98.20 12.95
N PHE A 668 13.49 98.82 12.14
CA PHE A 668 13.81 100.25 12.21
C PHE A 668 12.95 101.05 11.24
N VAL A 669 12.26 102.09 11.72
CA VAL A 669 11.25 102.85 10.96
C VAL A 669 11.52 104.36 11.02
N ALA A 670 11.64 105.00 9.87
CA ALA A 670 11.83 106.46 9.76
C ALA A 670 10.72 107.08 8.91
N ASP A 671 10.08 108.14 9.42
CA ASP A 671 8.95 108.84 8.77
C ASP A 671 7.77 107.95 8.29
N GLY A 672 7.68 106.72 8.81
CA GLY A 672 6.64 105.74 8.47
C GLY A 672 7.08 104.65 7.49
N GLU A 673 8.33 104.67 7.01
CA GLU A 673 8.91 103.64 6.15
C GLU A 673 9.96 102.81 6.90
N THR A 674 9.97 101.48 6.69
CA THR A 674 10.99 100.59 7.24
C THR A 674 12.31 100.80 6.52
N VAL A 675 13.37 101.13 7.27
CA VAL A 675 14.72 101.37 6.71
C VAL A 675 15.68 100.20 6.92
N GLY A 676 15.34 99.27 7.81
CA GLY A 676 16.13 98.07 8.08
C GLY A 676 15.41 97.13 9.04
N THR A 677 15.78 95.85 8.96
CA THR A 677 15.32 94.78 9.85
C THR A 677 16.50 93.87 10.18
N ASP A 678 16.57 93.37 11.40
CA ASP A 678 17.52 92.33 11.79
C ASP A 678 16.84 91.32 12.74
N THR A 679 17.45 90.16 12.95
CA THR A 679 16.94 89.08 13.81
C THR A 679 17.75 88.94 15.08
N TYR A 680 17.09 88.64 16.20
CA TYR A 680 17.72 88.44 17.51
C TYR A 680 17.00 87.34 18.31
N THR A 681 17.62 86.81 19.36
CA THR A 681 17.01 85.86 20.30
C THR A 681 17.14 86.34 21.74
N VAL A 682 16.67 85.56 22.72
CA VAL A 682 16.96 85.87 24.14
C VAL A 682 18.41 85.61 24.54
N GLU A 683 19.14 84.78 23.80
CA GLU A 683 20.55 84.44 24.07
C GLU A 683 21.52 85.32 23.26
N ASP A 684 21.23 85.59 21.99
CA ASP A 684 22.01 86.46 21.11
C ASP A 684 21.25 87.74 20.77
N LYS A 685 21.91 88.88 21.01
CA LYS A 685 21.34 90.23 20.88
C LYS A 685 22.25 91.17 20.08
N GLU A 686 23.23 90.63 19.36
CA GLU A 686 24.05 91.42 18.43
C GLU A 686 23.25 91.70 17.15
N ILE A 687 22.87 92.98 16.95
CA ILE A 687 22.09 93.44 15.79
C ILE A 687 22.79 94.56 15.01
N THR A 688 22.51 94.61 13.70
CA THR A 688 23.02 95.63 12.79
C THR A 688 22.12 96.86 12.78
N VAL A 689 22.40 97.83 13.65
CA VAL A 689 21.65 99.10 13.70
C VAL A 689 21.93 99.95 12.44
N PRO A 690 20.92 100.28 11.61
CA PRO A 690 21.11 101.11 10.43
C PRO A 690 21.36 102.58 10.78
N GLU A 691 22.00 103.33 9.88
CA GLU A 691 22.11 104.78 10.01
C GLU A 691 20.73 105.45 9.95
N VAL A 692 20.49 106.44 10.82
CA VAL A 692 19.22 107.19 10.82
C VAL A 692 19.18 108.10 9.58
N PRO A 693 18.12 108.07 8.74
CA PRO A 693 18.03 108.95 7.59
C PRO A 693 18.14 110.43 7.94
N ALA A 694 18.90 111.18 7.14
CA ALA A 694 19.06 112.62 7.31
C ALA A 694 17.79 113.37 6.87
N LYS A 695 17.41 114.42 7.62
CA LYS A 695 16.20 115.21 7.38
C LYS A 695 16.48 116.70 7.57
N ASP A 696 16.30 117.49 6.50
CA ASP A 696 16.69 118.91 6.46
C ASP A 696 16.11 119.73 7.62
N GLY A 697 16.98 120.39 8.38
CA GLY A 697 16.62 121.19 9.55
C GLY A 697 16.41 120.42 10.86
N TYR A 698 16.65 119.10 10.87
CA TYR A 698 16.52 118.23 12.05
C TYR A 698 17.81 117.44 12.32
N THR A 699 18.13 117.24 13.59
CA THR A 699 19.01 116.15 14.06
C THR A 699 18.16 114.93 14.38
N ALA A 700 18.65 113.74 14.04
CA ALA A 700 17.91 112.49 14.17
C ALA A 700 18.68 111.46 15.01
N VAL A 701 17.97 110.72 15.85
CA VAL A 701 18.46 109.55 16.61
C VAL A 701 17.39 108.46 16.58
N TRP A 702 17.78 107.19 16.73
CA TRP A 702 16.82 106.14 17.09
C TRP A 702 16.26 106.40 18.49
N GLU A 703 15.01 106.04 18.74
CA GLU A 703 14.47 106.02 20.10
C GLU A 703 15.16 104.94 20.96
N SER A 704 15.00 105.03 22.28
CA SER A 704 15.57 104.04 23.20
C SER A 704 14.78 102.74 23.13
N TYR A 705 15.44 101.64 22.81
CA TYR A 705 14.86 100.29 22.77
C TYR A 705 15.68 99.33 23.64
N GLU A 706 15.04 98.24 24.07
CA GLU A 706 15.69 97.09 24.69
C GLU A 706 15.24 95.83 23.95
N LEU A 707 16.17 94.92 23.68
CA LEU A 707 15.87 93.63 23.05
C LEU A 707 15.54 92.62 24.14
N THR A 708 14.26 92.26 24.28
CA THR A 708 13.78 91.32 25.30
C THR A 708 13.15 90.08 24.65
N THR A 709 11.85 90.12 24.37
CA THR A 709 11.03 89.02 23.86
C THR A 709 9.96 89.59 22.92
N GLY A 710 9.79 88.97 21.75
CA GLY A 710 8.83 89.42 20.73
C GLY A 710 9.37 90.49 19.77
N GLU A 711 8.54 90.83 18.78
CA GLU A 711 8.89 91.77 17.70
C GLU A 711 9.05 93.20 18.23
N VAL A 712 10.18 93.83 17.93
CA VAL A 712 10.49 95.21 18.36
C VAL A 712 10.45 96.16 17.17
N THR A 713 9.79 97.31 17.32
CA THR A 713 9.84 98.41 16.32
C THR A 713 10.50 99.63 16.94
N VAL A 714 11.49 100.20 16.24
CA VAL A 714 12.30 101.33 16.71
C VAL A 714 12.14 102.50 15.74
N ASN A 715 11.62 103.63 16.23
CA ASN A 715 11.29 104.80 15.42
C ASN A 715 12.40 105.87 15.44
N ALA A 716 12.56 106.58 14.33
CA ALA A 716 13.48 107.72 14.22
C ALA A 716 12.90 109.00 14.87
N VAL A 717 13.60 109.56 15.85
CA VAL A 717 13.21 110.77 16.59
C VAL A 717 13.92 112.00 16.02
N TYR A 718 13.17 112.83 15.29
CA TYR A 718 13.66 114.06 14.67
C TYR A 718 13.48 115.28 15.57
N THR A 719 14.58 115.87 16.03
CA THR A 719 14.60 117.14 16.81
C THR A 719 15.03 118.30 15.93
N LYS A 720 14.22 119.37 15.83
CA LYS A 720 14.54 120.53 14.98
C LYS A 720 15.76 121.28 15.53
N ILE A 721 16.70 121.62 14.64
CA ILE A 721 17.90 122.40 14.97
C ILE A 721 17.49 123.85 15.30
N PRO A 722 17.98 124.45 16.41
CA PRO A 722 17.79 125.87 16.71
C PRO A 722 18.64 126.78 15.82
N ASP A 723 18.06 127.87 15.35
CA ASP A 723 18.78 128.92 14.62
C ASP A 723 19.56 129.83 15.60
N GLU A 724 20.91 129.81 15.58
CA GLU A 724 21.77 130.77 16.29
C GLU A 724 22.80 131.46 15.36
N PRO A 725 23.29 132.67 15.71
CA PRO A 725 23.75 133.64 14.71
C PRO A 725 25.23 133.56 14.30
N THR A 726 25.47 133.96 13.06
CA THR A 726 26.78 134.02 12.38
C THR A 726 27.76 135.06 12.97
N PRO A 727 29.03 134.71 13.20
CA PRO A 727 30.16 135.63 13.26
C PRO A 727 31.03 135.58 11.97
N GLU A 728 31.73 136.67 11.67
CA GLU A 728 32.50 136.83 10.41
C GLU A 728 33.99 136.37 10.49
N ASN A 729 34.55 136.04 9.32
CA ASN A 729 35.97 135.80 9.02
C ASN A 729 36.75 137.14 8.97
N PRO A 730 38.08 137.27 9.25
CA PRO A 730 39.21 136.62 8.52
C PRO A 730 40.26 135.97 9.47
N ASP A 731 41.41 135.38 9.08
CA ASP A 731 42.27 135.62 7.89
C ASP A 731 43.16 134.40 7.45
N LYS A 732 43.89 134.58 6.33
CA LYS A 732 44.77 133.67 5.54
C LYS A 732 46.23 133.68 6.10
N PRO A 733 47.21 132.75 5.82
CA PRO A 733 47.43 132.06 4.53
C PRO A 733 48.04 130.62 4.43
N THR A 734 47.96 130.08 3.20
CA THR A 734 48.68 128.94 2.55
C THR A 734 50.19 129.21 2.33
N PRO A 735 51.07 128.22 2.01
CA PRO A 735 51.13 127.39 0.76
C PRO A 735 50.95 125.85 1.00
N GLU A 736 50.71 124.93 0.06
CA GLU A 736 51.44 124.49 -1.18
C GLU A 736 52.85 123.89 -0.88
N GLU A 737 53.37 122.79 -1.44
CA GLU A 737 52.89 121.65 -2.28
C GLU A 737 53.91 120.46 -2.07
N GLU A 738 54.01 119.29 -2.73
CA GLU A 738 53.47 118.65 -3.97
C GLU A 738 53.57 117.09 -3.85
N SER A 739 52.89 116.32 -4.72
CA SER A 739 53.21 114.90 -5.11
C SER A 739 53.01 113.78 -4.05
N THR A 740 52.94 112.46 -4.31
CA THR A 740 52.85 111.53 -5.49
C THR A 740 51.89 110.37 -5.07
N GLY A 741 51.44 109.38 -5.87
CA GLY A 741 51.62 108.97 -7.28
C GLY A 741 50.99 107.57 -7.50
N CYS A 742 50.70 107.15 -8.74
CA CYS A 742 49.90 105.95 -9.04
C CYS A 742 50.67 104.60 -9.04
N GLY A 743 49.93 103.48 -8.88
CA GLY A 743 50.37 102.10 -9.13
C GLY A 743 49.77 101.11 -8.11
N SER A 744 48.69 100.34 -8.33
CA SER A 744 48.34 99.43 -9.44
C SER A 744 49.41 98.36 -9.74
N VAL A 745 49.08 97.07 -9.51
CA VAL A 745 49.44 95.89 -10.35
C VAL A 745 48.96 94.57 -9.69
N ILE A 746 48.10 93.81 -10.41
CA ILE A 746 47.90 92.32 -10.40
C ILE A 746 47.50 91.64 -9.05
N GLY A 747 46.68 90.59 -8.98
CA GLY A 747 45.97 89.79 -10.01
C GLY A 747 46.29 88.28 -9.92
N GLY A 748 45.32 87.40 -10.22
CA GLY A 748 45.44 85.94 -10.08
C GLY A 748 45.03 85.45 -8.68
N VAL A 749 44.11 84.50 -8.45
CA VAL A 749 43.47 83.43 -9.25
C VAL A 749 44.35 82.19 -9.51
N SER A 750 43.86 81.06 -8.97
CA SER A 750 44.11 79.65 -9.32
C SER A 750 45.54 79.06 -9.31
N ALA A 751 45.76 78.12 -8.39
CA ALA A 751 45.86 76.70 -8.74
C ALA A 751 45.05 75.91 -7.67
N ALA A 752 44.02 75.10 -7.94
CA ALA A 752 43.72 74.15 -9.03
C ALA A 752 44.44 72.80 -8.89
N VAL A 753 43.63 71.76 -8.60
CA VAL A 753 43.65 70.33 -9.01
C VAL A 753 42.83 69.60 -7.92
N ALA A 754 41.54 69.21 -8.10
CA ALA A 754 40.82 68.61 -9.22
C ALA A 754 41.23 67.12 -9.45
N MET A 755 40.36 66.17 -9.82
CA MET A 755 38.89 66.19 -9.98
C MET A 755 38.37 64.74 -10.07
N LEU A 756 37.06 64.59 -10.30
CA LEU A 756 36.34 63.38 -10.76
C LEU A 756 36.07 62.27 -9.71
N GLY A 757 34.90 61.61 -9.71
CA GLY A 757 33.65 61.95 -10.40
C GLY A 757 32.82 60.76 -10.91
N ALA A 758 31.74 61.12 -11.62
CA ALA A 758 30.81 60.25 -12.36
C ALA A 758 29.91 59.32 -11.52
N ALA A 759 28.64 59.74 -11.41
CA ALA A 759 27.52 58.90 -10.99
C ALA A 759 27.15 57.83 -12.04
N VAL A 760 26.45 56.78 -11.61
CA VAL A 760 25.50 56.01 -12.42
C VAL A 760 24.31 55.62 -11.54
N VAL A 761 23.09 55.69 -12.08
CA VAL A 761 21.93 54.93 -11.59
C VAL A 761 21.40 54.08 -12.74
N VAL A 762 21.33 52.77 -12.55
CA VAL A 762 20.59 51.83 -13.41
C VAL A 762 19.88 50.81 -12.51
N LEU A 763 18.69 50.40 -12.93
CA LEU A 763 17.70 49.64 -12.16
C LEU A 763 17.87 48.11 -12.20
N LYS A 764 17.27 47.46 -11.18
CA LYS A 764 16.77 46.05 -11.14
C LYS A 764 17.81 44.91 -11.23
N LYS A 765 17.97 44.19 -10.10
CA LYS A 765 17.35 42.87 -9.83
C LYS A 765 17.38 42.62 -8.28
N LYS A 766 16.59 41.74 -7.63
CA LYS A 766 16.22 40.32 -7.87
C LYS A 766 17.44 39.37 -7.70
N LYS A 767 17.33 38.14 -7.21
CA LYS A 767 16.20 37.34 -6.69
C LYS A 767 16.83 36.20 -5.88
N GLU A 768 16.19 35.79 -4.79
CA GLU A 768 16.26 34.43 -4.20
C GLU A 768 17.63 33.88 -3.74
N ASP A 769 17.64 32.89 -2.84
CA ASP A 769 16.46 32.34 -2.13
C ASP A 769 16.05 33.21 -0.93
#